data_AF-A0A553P2K9-F1
#
_entry.id   AF-A0A553P2K9-F1
#
_cell.length_a   1.000
_cell.length_b   1.000
_cell.length_c   1.000
_cell.angle_alpha   90.00
_cell.angle_beta   90.00
_cell.angle_gamma   90.00
#
_symmetry.space_group_name_H-M   'P 1'
#
loop_
_entity.id
_entity.type
_entity.pdbx_description
1 polymer ?
#
loop_
_entity_poly.entity_id
_entity_poly.type
_entity_poly.pdbx_seq_one_letter_code
_entity_poly.pdbx_strand_id
1 'polypeptide(L)'
;MSEVSAFQMRQALDGTQSDKKKRKILKKGQKRPPISEATVQAEMQILHKMSKSPKAKKSNKANAGKGQIVLSNGTVFNTTKKNSPKKVSPGHQKRAPKERLTKDVTDSSDGGSSGDGGDSMDNQNSPPEVECLNGDDVPLVEEVMSEMWNDSTDDDGEANLKPGRLGARNKRASQRDIELNGDNFMKMVLKSNSKMIHKAAATSDEDEQAKSEHEEDGFTEKLREAFKLDGNGLKPKTGSKRKLESGDDKTKLKKKKKKSKENGAPSKACSNLKPVEKGSLELGRETLAWIIHPVEVDQFFEDSWENRPVHIKRGQSKYYKDIFSTKVFDNILRDKHVTFGKNLDVTSFSNDQRETHNPIGRAYPPVVWDFYNNGCSLRMLNPQTFHEPVWRLCATLQELFGSMCGANIYLTPPGTQGFAPHYDDVEVFILQLEGKKRWRLYEPRTQNEKLPRFSSTNFKQNEIGSPIMDIVLEAGDMLYFPRGTIHQGNCFEDIHSLHITISAHQLNTYGDLLEKVVPVALQIALQECEDLRKGLPINYLSYAGIANSDNDGAARTKFMSTVESLMGKLFTYAPVDAGVDQMGKRLMHDSLPPYLTPREVNRCVEGDGEKWSATKQTVVNRVEIDPQTEIRLLRANCMRLVTEEDAESGEDVLRIYHNVDNTRQFREVEEPQFVEIDRDLAPAVEALQNIYPNFIKAENLPLEGLDERMRVVQDLWERKVIMTREPLESHYDDVD
;
A
#
# COMPACT_ATOMS: atom_id res chain seq x y z
N MET A 1 47.74 -5.76 50.22
CA MET A 1 46.34 -6.19 50.37
C MET A 1 45.74 -6.20 48.98
N SER A 2 45.56 -7.36 48.33
CA SER A 2 44.68 -8.50 48.69
C SER A 2 43.22 -8.16 48.36
N GLU A 3 42.54 -8.80 47.40
CA GLU A 3 42.07 -10.22 47.43
C GLU A 3 40.92 -10.43 48.43
N VAL A 4 39.90 -11.28 48.20
CA VAL A 4 39.38 -11.98 47.00
C VAL A 4 37.82 -11.94 47.07
N SER A 5 37.05 -12.34 46.05
CA SER A 5 36.64 -13.76 45.91
C SER A 5 36.31 -14.13 44.46
N ALA A 6 37.30 -14.67 43.74
CA ALA A 6 37.13 -15.44 42.52
C ALA A 6 37.96 -16.72 42.62
N PHE A 7 37.51 -17.64 43.47
CA PHE A 7 38.14 -18.90 43.84
C PHE A 7 36.96 -19.84 44.17
N GLN A 8 36.81 -21.05 43.63
CA GLN A 8 37.76 -22.13 43.33
C GLN A 8 37.44 -22.77 41.94
N MET A 9 38.24 -23.60 41.29
CA MET A 9 39.67 -23.94 41.36
C MET A 9 40.12 -24.49 39.99
N ARG A 10 41.43 -24.58 39.72
CA ARG A 10 42.00 -25.17 38.49
C ARG A 10 42.58 -26.57 38.73
N GLN A 11 42.73 -27.32 37.63
CA GLN A 11 43.71 -28.40 37.38
C GLN A 11 43.61 -29.74 38.13
N ALA A 12 43.05 -30.72 37.40
CA ALA A 12 43.60 -32.08 37.20
C ALA A 12 42.98 -32.61 35.89
N LEU A 13 43.65 -33.27 34.93
CA LEU A 13 45.02 -33.78 34.81
C LEU A 13 45.66 -33.33 33.48
N ASP A 14 46.97 -33.57 33.34
CA ASP A 14 47.74 -33.41 32.09
C ASP A 14 48.02 -34.79 31.44
N GLY A 15 48.32 -34.78 30.13
CA GLY A 15 49.01 -35.87 29.44
C GLY A 15 48.14 -36.91 28.71
N THR A 16 48.15 -36.86 27.37
CA THR A 16 48.88 -37.86 26.54
C THR A 16 48.83 -37.51 25.04
N GLN A 17 49.86 -37.94 24.29
CA GLN A 17 49.94 -37.77 22.82
C GLN A 17 49.56 -39.06 22.08
N SER A 18 48.44 -39.07 21.37
CA SER A 18 48.04 -40.05 20.34
C SER A 18 46.86 -39.44 19.53
N ASP A 19 46.72 -39.56 18.21
CA ASP A 19 47.55 -40.28 17.23
C ASP A 19 47.63 -39.54 15.88
N LYS A 20 48.82 -39.52 15.26
CA LYS A 20 49.02 -38.97 13.89
C LYS A 20 48.61 -39.98 12.82
N LYS A 21 47.34 -40.45 12.80
CA LYS A 21 46.92 -41.56 11.93
C LYS A 21 45.46 -41.53 11.43
N LYS A 22 45.08 -40.52 10.63
CA LYS A 22 43.91 -40.61 9.71
C LYS A 22 43.93 -39.57 8.56
N ARG A 23 44.99 -39.54 7.75
CA ARG A 23 45.05 -38.73 6.52
C ARG A 23 45.66 -39.50 5.33
N LYS A 24 44.88 -40.43 4.74
CA LYS A 24 45.00 -40.97 3.36
C LYS A 24 43.90 -42.02 3.10
N ILE A 25 43.49 -42.14 1.84
CA ILE A 25 42.45 -43.06 1.30
C ILE A 25 41.03 -42.63 1.79
N LEU A 26 40.02 -42.44 0.93
CA LEU A 26 39.84 -42.81 -0.49
C LEU A 26 39.34 -41.63 -1.35
N LYS A 27 39.98 -41.36 -2.49
CA LYS A 27 39.33 -40.63 -3.61
C LYS A 27 38.48 -41.63 -4.41
N LYS A 28 37.15 -41.49 -4.42
CA LYS A 28 36.26 -41.99 -5.48
C LYS A 28 35.05 -41.07 -5.60
N GLY A 29 34.92 -40.40 -6.75
CA GLY A 29 33.69 -39.67 -7.07
C GLY A 29 32.63 -40.59 -7.66
N GLN A 30 31.36 -40.27 -7.44
CA GLN A 30 30.24 -40.82 -8.20
C GLN A 30 29.54 -39.66 -8.91
N LYS A 31 29.38 -39.78 -10.24
CA LYS A 31 28.54 -38.87 -11.02
C LYS A 31 27.07 -39.25 -10.79
N ARG A 32 26.20 -38.28 -10.51
CA ARG A 32 24.75 -38.47 -10.75
C ARG A 32 24.51 -38.52 -12.27
N PRO A 33 23.62 -39.37 -12.79
CA PRO A 33 23.25 -39.35 -14.21
C PRO A 33 22.36 -38.13 -14.51
N PRO A 34 22.34 -37.62 -15.76
CA PRO A 34 21.39 -36.60 -16.18
C PRO A 34 19.96 -37.18 -16.26
N ILE A 35 18.97 -36.32 -15.99
CA ILE A 35 17.55 -36.61 -16.22
C ILE A 35 17.31 -36.68 -17.74
N SER A 36 16.51 -37.63 -18.21
CA SER A 36 16.23 -37.80 -19.65
C SER A 36 15.13 -36.86 -20.15
N GLU A 37 15.22 -36.42 -21.40
CA GLU A 37 14.23 -35.56 -22.08
C GLU A 37 12.79 -36.13 -22.02
N ALA A 38 12.65 -37.45 -21.95
CA ALA A 38 11.36 -38.12 -21.80
C ALA A 38 10.60 -37.71 -20.52
N THR A 39 11.33 -37.34 -19.44
CA THR A 39 10.73 -36.87 -18.18
C THR A 39 10.14 -35.47 -18.37
N VAL A 40 10.92 -34.55 -18.96
CA VAL A 40 10.50 -33.17 -19.24
C VAL A 40 9.31 -33.12 -20.21
N GLN A 41 9.29 -34.00 -21.22
CA GLN A 41 8.14 -34.11 -22.14
C GLN A 41 6.89 -34.70 -21.47
N ALA A 42 7.02 -35.54 -20.45
CA ALA A 42 5.87 -36.06 -19.70
C ALA A 42 5.18 -34.96 -18.89
N GLU A 43 5.97 -34.11 -18.22
CA GLU A 43 5.47 -33.00 -17.39
C GLU A 43 4.75 -31.93 -18.23
N MET A 44 5.31 -31.54 -19.39
CA MET A 44 4.62 -30.64 -20.33
C MET A 44 3.27 -31.20 -20.80
N GLN A 45 3.14 -32.52 -21.00
CA GLN A 45 1.87 -33.15 -21.40
C GLN A 45 0.83 -33.22 -20.26
N ILE A 46 1.24 -33.09 -18.99
CA ILE A 46 0.34 -32.98 -17.85
C ILE A 46 -0.19 -31.55 -17.75
N LEU A 47 0.69 -30.54 -17.81
CA LEU A 47 0.32 -29.13 -17.85
C LEU A 47 -0.66 -28.82 -18.99
N HIS A 48 -0.41 -29.34 -20.20
CA HIS A 48 -1.28 -29.12 -21.36
C HIS A 48 -2.65 -29.85 -21.29
N LYS A 49 -2.88 -30.70 -20.27
CA LYS A 49 -4.18 -31.31 -19.99
C LYS A 49 -4.99 -30.57 -18.92
N MET A 50 -4.36 -29.75 -18.08
CA MET A 50 -5.04 -29.02 -17.00
C MET A 50 -5.76 -27.75 -17.47
N SER A 51 -5.40 -27.17 -18.62
CA SER A 51 -5.95 -25.91 -19.15
C SER A 51 -7.39 -25.97 -19.72
N LYS A 52 -8.21 -26.96 -19.34
CA LYS A 52 -9.58 -27.18 -19.88
C LYS A 52 -10.63 -27.37 -18.79
N SER A 53 -11.01 -26.28 -18.15
CA SER A 53 -12.05 -26.27 -17.10
C SER A 53 -13.47 -26.52 -17.67
N PRO A 54 -14.35 -27.30 -16.99
CA PRO A 54 -15.68 -27.64 -17.49
C PRO A 54 -16.72 -26.49 -17.36
N LYS A 55 -17.68 -26.42 -18.29
CA LYS A 55 -18.75 -25.42 -18.26
C LYS A 55 -19.80 -25.70 -17.17
N ALA A 56 -19.84 -24.86 -16.14
CA ALA A 56 -20.88 -24.88 -15.12
C ALA A 56 -22.26 -24.45 -15.66
N LYS A 57 -23.34 -24.95 -15.04
CA LYS A 57 -24.74 -24.64 -15.41
C LYS A 57 -25.29 -23.52 -14.51
N LYS A 58 -25.85 -22.46 -15.10
CA LYS A 58 -26.56 -21.41 -14.33
C LYS A 58 -27.87 -21.92 -13.75
N SER A 59 -28.18 -21.49 -12.53
CA SER A 59 -29.51 -21.56 -11.91
C SER A 59 -29.83 -20.20 -11.28
N ASN A 60 -31.06 -19.72 -11.42
CA ASN A 60 -31.46 -18.36 -11.02
C ASN A 60 -32.57 -18.39 -9.96
N LYS A 61 -32.38 -17.67 -8.84
CA LYS A 61 -33.37 -17.05 -7.92
C LYS A 61 -32.61 -16.56 -6.65
N ALA A 62 -32.96 -15.45 -5.98
CA ALA A 62 -34.05 -14.48 -6.19
C ALA A 62 -33.73 -13.10 -5.55
N ASN A 63 -34.63 -12.13 -5.79
CA ASN A 63 -34.88 -10.90 -5.01
C ASN A 63 -33.73 -9.93 -4.69
N ALA A 64 -33.65 -8.84 -5.47
CA ALA A 64 -32.96 -7.62 -5.07
C ALA A 64 -33.91 -6.64 -4.33
N GLY A 65 -33.40 -5.97 -3.29
CA GLY A 65 -34.00 -4.75 -2.75
C GLY A 65 -33.67 -3.54 -3.65
N LYS A 66 -34.52 -2.50 -3.66
CA LYS A 66 -34.32 -1.33 -4.53
C LYS A 66 -33.32 -0.33 -3.94
N GLY A 67 -32.06 -0.41 -4.37
CA GLY A 67 -31.12 0.72 -4.39
C GLY A 67 -30.99 1.26 -5.82
N GLN A 68 -30.81 2.57 -6.00
CA GLN A 68 -30.66 3.18 -7.33
C GLN A 68 -29.18 3.28 -7.72
N ILE A 69 -28.67 2.21 -8.35
CA ILE A 69 -27.33 2.23 -8.96
C ILE A 69 -27.39 3.08 -10.24
N VAL A 70 -26.52 4.08 -10.36
CA VAL A 70 -26.36 4.86 -11.60
C VAL A 70 -25.12 4.34 -12.32
N LEU A 71 -25.32 3.44 -13.27
CA LEU A 71 -24.29 3.00 -14.22
C LEU A 71 -24.42 3.83 -15.50
N SER A 72 -23.35 4.56 -15.85
CA SER A 72 -23.32 5.42 -17.03
C SER A 72 -23.10 4.61 -18.32
N ASN A 73 -24.18 4.37 -19.06
CA ASN A 73 -24.14 4.31 -20.53
C ASN A 73 -25.56 4.45 -21.11
N GLY A 74 -25.88 5.64 -21.63
CA GLY A 74 -27.23 6.05 -21.98
C GLY A 74 -27.66 5.70 -23.41
N THR A 75 -27.97 4.42 -23.68
CA THR A 75 -28.62 4.04 -24.96
C THR A 75 -29.70 2.98 -24.77
N VAL A 76 -30.96 3.33 -25.05
CA VAL A 76 -32.10 2.39 -24.99
C VAL A 76 -32.28 1.70 -26.34
N PHE A 77 -31.95 0.41 -26.43
CA PHE A 77 -32.29 -0.43 -27.59
C PHE A 77 -32.97 -1.74 -27.17
N ASN A 78 -34.16 -1.99 -27.71
CA ASN A 78 -34.88 -3.26 -27.56
C ASN A 78 -34.20 -4.36 -28.40
N THR A 79 -33.73 -5.44 -27.76
CA THR A 79 -33.14 -6.59 -28.45
C THR A 79 -34.00 -7.85 -28.32
N THR A 80 -34.97 -8.01 -29.22
CA THR A 80 -35.66 -9.30 -29.42
C THR A 80 -34.71 -10.33 -30.04
N LYS A 81 -34.50 -11.45 -29.35
CA LYS A 81 -33.65 -12.57 -29.82
C LYS A 81 -34.06 -13.08 -31.20
N LYS A 82 -33.09 -13.35 -32.09
CA LYS A 82 -33.18 -14.44 -33.08
C LYS A 82 -31.80 -14.96 -33.50
N ASN A 83 -31.80 -16.19 -34.00
CA ASN A 83 -30.63 -17.08 -34.04
C ASN A 83 -29.67 -16.80 -35.21
N SER A 84 -28.39 -17.14 -35.00
CA SER A 84 -27.41 -17.37 -36.07
C SER A 84 -27.64 -18.68 -36.82
N PRO A 85 -27.44 -18.74 -38.15
CA PRO A 85 -27.16 -19.97 -38.91
C PRO A 85 -25.67 -20.14 -39.24
N LYS A 86 -25.27 -21.32 -39.72
CA LYS A 86 -23.87 -21.70 -40.03
C LYS A 86 -23.52 -21.52 -41.52
N LYS A 87 -22.21 -21.52 -41.81
CA LYS A 87 -21.58 -21.53 -43.16
C LYS A 87 -22.17 -22.59 -44.10
N VAL A 88 -22.34 -22.23 -45.38
CA VAL A 88 -22.28 -23.14 -46.55
C VAL A 88 -21.57 -22.41 -47.71
N SER A 89 -20.84 -23.16 -48.53
CA SER A 89 -20.22 -22.79 -49.82
C SER A 89 -20.07 -24.10 -50.64
N PRO A 90 -19.73 -24.13 -51.95
CA PRO A 90 -19.39 -23.05 -52.90
C PRO A 90 -20.25 -23.09 -54.20
N GLY A 91 -19.94 -22.30 -55.25
CA GLY A 91 -20.79 -22.33 -56.47
C GLY A 91 -20.44 -21.51 -57.74
N HIS A 92 -19.18 -21.45 -58.19
CA HIS A 92 -18.78 -21.37 -59.63
C HIS A 92 -19.35 -20.33 -60.65
N GLN A 93 -18.42 -19.50 -61.17
CA GLN A 93 -18.20 -19.17 -62.61
C GLN A 93 -19.10 -18.18 -63.42
N LYS A 94 -18.41 -17.11 -63.91
CA LYS A 94 -18.13 -16.73 -65.33
C LYS A 94 -18.70 -15.42 -65.93
N ARG A 95 -17.76 -14.70 -66.57
CA ARG A 95 -17.84 -13.77 -67.73
C ARG A 95 -18.42 -12.35 -67.55
N ALA A 96 -17.58 -11.36 -67.90
CA ALA A 96 -17.97 -10.04 -68.43
C ALA A 96 -18.16 -10.12 -69.98
N PRO A 97 -18.60 -9.04 -70.67
CA PRO A 97 -17.64 -8.01 -71.11
C PRO A 97 -18.17 -6.54 -71.02
N LYS A 98 -17.53 -5.62 -71.75
CA LYS A 98 -17.56 -4.14 -71.67
C LYS A 98 -18.59 -3.48 -72.60
N GLU A 99 -18.94 -2.22 -72.29
CA GLU A 99 -18.99 -0.97 -73.12
C GLU A 99 -19.93 0.04 -72.42
N ARG A 100 -19.65 1.35 -72.17
CA ARG A 100 -18.96 2.50 -72.83
C ARG A 100 -19.85 3.23 -73.86
N LEU A 101 -19.79 4.58 -73.82
CA LEU A 101 -20.50 5.62 -74.62
C LEU A 101 -21.73 6.25 -73.91
N THR A 102 -22.04 7.56 -73.95
CA THR A 102 -21.25 8.83 -74.03
C THR A 102 -22.19 10.05 -73.86
N LYS A 103 -21.63 11.23 -73.49
CA LYS A 103 -22.12 12.60 -73.88
C LYS A 103 -23.47 13.08 -73.28
N ASP A 104 -23.81 14.39 -73.19
CA ASP A 104 -23.14 15.67 -73.57
C ASP A 104 -23.81 16.91 -72.87
N VAL A 105 -23.14 18.08 -72.89
CA VAL A 105 -23.69 19.47 -73.12
C VAL A 105 -24.63 20.12 -72.06
N THR A 106 -24.14 21.03 -71.18
CA THR A 106 -24.12 22.55 -71.19
C THR A 106 -25.26 23.20 -70.35
N ASP A 107 -25.30 24.50 -69.98
CA ASP A 107 -24.47 25.68 -70.33
C ASP A 107 -24.40 26.82 -69.26
N SER A 108 -23.49 27.79 -69.48
CA SER A 108 -23.40 29.25 -69.09
C SER A 108 -24.06 29.81 -67.80
N SER A 109 -23.44 30.66 -66.94
CA SER A 109 -22.53 31.84 -67.09
C SER A 109 -23.23 33.15 -67.54
N ASP A 110 -22.88 34.38 -67.15
CA ASP A 110 -21.74 35.03 -66.43
C ASP A 110 -22.29 36.09 -65.41
N GLY A 111 -21.56 36.94 -64.65
CA GLY A 111 -20.15 37.39 -64.54
C GLY A 111 -20.02 38.44 -63.40
N GLY A 112 -18.97 39.25 -63.22
CA GLY A 112 -17.66 39.41 -63.88
C GLY A 112 -16.98 40.75 -63.50
N SER A 113 -15.67 40.90 -63.77
CA SER A 113 -14.84 42.15 -63.67
C SER A 113 -14.46 42.66 -62.25
N SER A 114 -13.26 43.20 -61.96
CA SER A 114 -11.94 43.14 -62.64
C SER A 114 -10.78 43.72 -61.80
N GLY A 115 -9.57 43.15 -61.97
CA GLY A 115 -8.26 43.82 -61.80
C GLY A 115 -7.66 43.97 -60.37
N ASP A 116 -6.34 43.99 -60.17
CA ASP A 116 -5.23 43.59 -61.07
C ASP A 116 -3.91 43.38 -60.27
N GLY A 117 -3.04 42.45 -60.73
CA GLY A 117 -1.69 42.15 -60.19
C GLY A 117 -1.57 41.55 -58.77
N GLY A 118 -0.61 40.69 -58.44
CA GLY A 118 0.41 40.02 -59.27
C GLY A 118 1.40 39.15 -58.45
N ASP A 119 1.91 38.09 -59.10
CA ASP A 119 3.09 37.24 -58.77
C ASP A 119 3.18 36.29 -57.55
N SER A 120 3.85 35.16 -57.85
CA SER A 120 4.50 34.15 -56.98
C SER A 120 3.65 33.16 -56.16
N MET A 121 4.12 31.90 -56.19
CA MET A 121 3.44 30.67 -55.73
C MET A 121 3.87 30.20 -54.33
N ASP A 122 2.95 29.43 -53.73
CA ASP A 122 3.17 28.23 -52.91
C ASP A 122 3.93 28.26 -51.56
N ASN A 123 3.12 27.92 -50.53
CA ASN A 123 3.31 26.84 -49.54
C ASN A 123 3.81 27.10 -48.11
N GLN A 124 2.99 26.55 -47.20
CA GLN A 124 3.27 25.94 -45.88
C GLN A 124 3.54 26.82 -44.65
N ASN A 125 2.75 26.51 -43.61
CA ASN A 125 2.85 27.04 -42.25
C ASN A 125 3.95 26.31 -41.46
N SER A 126 4.63 27.05 -40.56
CA SER A 126 5.27 26.50 -39.36
C SER A 126 5.03 27.42 -38.15
N PRO A 127 4.69 26.90 -36.97
CA PRO A 127 4.67 27.66 -35.71
C PRO A 127 6.09 27.85 -35.13
N PRO A 128 6.28 28.72 -34.12
CA PRO A 128 7.59 29.02 -33.54
C PRO A 128 8.16 27.91 -32.63
N GLU A 129 9.41 28.13 -32.22
CA GLU A 129 10.33 27.17 -31.61
C GLU A 129 9.95 26.71 -30.18
N VAL A 130 10.47 25.54 -29.79
CA VAL A 130 10.43 25.01 -28.41
C VAL A 130 11.87 24.86 -27.94
N GLU A 131 12.22 25.50 -26.82
CA GLU A 131 13.54 25.31 -26.20
C GLU A 131 13.59 23.98 -25.42
N CYS A 132 14.59 23.16 -25.71
CA CYS A 132 14.84 21.92 -24.96
C CYS A 132 15.58 22.24 -23.66
N LEU A 133 14.93 22.06 -22.51
CA LEU A 133 15.61 22.02 -21.22
C LEU A 133 16.36 20.68 -21.06
N ASN A 134 17.55 20.73 -20.46
CA ASN A 134 18.39 19.56 -20.24
C ASN A 134 17.81 18.71 -19.10
N GLY A 135 17.80 17.39 -19.27
CA GLY A 135 17.44 16.45 -18.21
C GLY A 135 18.68 15.91 -17.52
N ASP A 136 18.92 16.38 -16.29
CA ASP A 136 19.78 15.78 -15.28
C ASP A 136 19.10 16.06 -13.93
N ASP A 137 18.40 15.07 -13.38
CA ASP A 137 18.06 14.86 -11.95
C ASP A 137 16.93 13.81 -11.85
N VAL A 138 17.28 12.60 -11.41
CA VAL A 138 16.34 11.52 -11.08
C VAL A 138 16.74 10.96 -9.71
N PRO A 139 15.97 11.23 -8.64
CA PRO A 139 16.30 10.75 -7.30
C PRO A 139 16.32 9.23 -7.17
N LEU A 140 17.10 8.72 -6.22
CA LEU A 140 17.16 7.31 -5.89
C LEU A 140 15.94 6.89 -5.02
N VAL A 141 15.51 5.64 -5.19
CA VAL A 141 14.14 5.17 -4.91
C VAL A 141 13.81 5.00 -3.40
N GLU A 142 14.72 5.34 -2.49
CA GLU A 142 14.59 5.03 -1.06
C GLU A 142 14.27 6.25 -0.17
N GLU A 143 14.68 7.47 -0.55
CA GLU A 143 14.48 8.69 0.26
C GLU A 143 13.02 9.21 0.21
N VAL A 144 12.30 8.92 -0.87
CA VAL A 144 10.98 9.51 -1.20
C VAL A 144 9.83 9.02 -0.29
N MET A 145 9.97 7.85 0.33
CA MET A 145 8.90 7.19 1.10
C MET A 145 8.52 7.95 2.39
N SER A 146 9.44 8.72 2.98
CA SER A 146 9.18 9.50 4.21
C SER A 146 8.34 10.74 3.94
N GLU A 147 8.56 11.40 2.80
CA GLU A 147 8.00 12.72 2.51
C GLU A 147 6.67 12.67 1.74
N MET A 148 6.37 11.57 1.01
CA MET A 148 5.13 11.45 0.23
C MET A 148 3.83 11.33 1.05
N TRP A 149 3.87 11.20 2.38
CA TRP A 149 2.68 11.44 3.22
C TRP A 149 2.42 12.93 3.50
N ASN A 150 3.32 13.83 3.08
CA ASN A 150 3.30 15.29 3.28
C ASN A 150 3.46 16.10 1.96
N ASP A 151 2.86 15.67 0.84
CA ASP A 151 3.11 16.32 -0.46
C ASP A 151 2.53 17.75 -0.62
N SER A 152 3.22 18.57 -1.43
CA SER A 152 2.97 19.96 -1.85
C SER A 152 3.18 21.10 -0.82
N THR A 153 4.44 21.54 -0.71
CA THR A 153 4.79 22.94 -0.37
C THR A 153 5.78 23.50 -1.39
N ASP A 154 5.26 24.09 -2.48
CA ASP A 154 6.05 24.89 -3.42
C ASP A 154 6.36 26.27 -2.79
N ASP A 155 7.62 26.72 -2.86
CA ASP A 155 8.10 27.99 -2.26
C ASP A 155 8.55 29.00 -3.33
N ASP A 156 7.60 29.74 -3.90
CA ASP A 156 7.85 30.85 -4.85
C ASP A 156 8.28 32.14 -4.08
N GLY A 157 9.52 32.15 -3.57
CA GLY A 157 9.91 33.05 -2.45
C GLY A 157 11.07 34.05 -2.59
N GLU A 158 11.99 33.97 -3.57
CA GLU A 158 13.20 34.83 -3.57
C GLU A 158 13.18 36.04 -4.52
N ALA A 159 13.52 37.21 -3.97
CA ALA A 159 13.58 38.50 -4.68
C ALA A 159 15.00 38.89 -5.11
N ASN A 160 15.09 39.66 -6.21
CA ASN A 160 16.34 40.19 -6.78
C ASN A 160 17.31 40.81 -5.75
N LEU A 161 18.58 40.36 -5.73
CA LEU A 161 19.74 41.22 -5.45
C LEU A 161 21.05 40.70 -6.10
N LYS A 162 21.67 41.56 -6.92
CA LYS A 162 23.07 41.52 -7.39
C LYS A 162 23.68 42.91 -7.04
N PRO A 163 25.02 43.13 -6.99
CA PRO A 163 26.09 42.32 -7.59
C PRO A 163 27.37 42.10 -6.73
N GLY A 164 28.31 41.29 -7.24
CA GLY A 164 29.70 41.23 -6.73
C GLY A 164 30.68 40.64 -7.75
N ARG A 165 31.78 41.34 -8.03
CA ARG A 165 32.91 40.85 -8.87
C ARG A 165 34.09 40.44 -7.99
N LEU A 166 34.73 39.31 -8.33
CA LEU A 166 36.17 38.96 -8.22
C LEU A 166 36.28 37.41 -8.21
N GLY A 167 37.30 36.75 -8.76
CA GLY A 167 38.44 37.20 -9.59
C GLY A 167 39.25 35.98 -10.05
N ALA A 168 39.68 35.93 -11.31
CA ALA A 168 40.25 34.71 -11.89
C ALA A 168 41.67 34.37 -11.39
N ARG A 169 41.97 33.07 -11.20
CA ARG A 169 43.36 32.59 -11.06
C ARG A 169 43.59 31.16 -11.58
N ASN A 170 44.22 31.06 -12.73
CA ASN A 170 44.77 29.82 -13.28
C ASN A 170 45.94 29.28 -12.42
N LYS A 171 46.00 27.96 -12.23
CA LYS A 171 47.26 27.19 -12.19
C LYS A 171 47.06 25.86 -12.89
N ARG A 172 47.99 25.50 -13.79
CA ARG A 172 47.99 24.23 -14.52
C ARG A 172 48.56 23.10 -13.66
N ALA A 173 48.03 21.90 -13.83
CA ALA A 173 48.63 20.67 -13.31
C ALA A 173 49.92 20.29 -14.09
N SER A 174 50.75 19.45 -13.48
CA SER A 174 51.93 18.83 -14.10
C SER A 174 51.74 17.31 -14.19
N GLN A 175 51.97 16.72 -15.36
CA GLN A 175 51.83 15.28 -15.58
C GLN A 175 52.82 14.45 -14.76
N ARG A 176 52.32 13.31 -14.27
CA ARG A 176 53.03 12.03 -14.23
C ARG A 176 52.05 10.93 -14.63
N ASP A 177 52.58 9.88 -15.23
CA ASP A 177 51.81 8.84 -15.90
C ASP A 177 51.15 7.87 -14.90
N ILE A 178 50.02 7.30 -15.31
CA ILE A 178 49.27 6.29 -14.55
C ILE A 178 49.26 5.01 -15.38
N GLU A 179 49.78 3.92 -14.81
CA GLU A 179 49.61 2.59 -15.38
C GLU A 179 48.16 2.14 -15.28
N LEU A 180 47.64 1.53 -16.35
CA LEU A 180 46.26 1.05 -16.43
C LEU A 180 46.07 -0.21 -15.58
N ASN A 181 45.23 -0.12 -14.55
CA ASN A 181 44.45 -1.25 -14.05
C ASN A 181 43.05 -0.74 -13.68
N GLY A 182 42.02 -1.30 -14.32
CA GLY A 182 40.64 -0.86 -14.15
C GLY A 182 39.95 -1.63 -13.03
N ASP A 183 39.71 -0.98 -11.89
CA ASP A 183 38.90 -1.56 -10.81
C ASP A 183 38.35 -0.49 -9.83
N ASN A 184 37.50 0.43 -10.33
CA ASN A 184 36.97 1.53 -9.51
C ASN A 184 35.53 2.02 -9.80
N PHE A 185 34.82 1.49 -10.81
CA PHE A 185 33.42 1.88 -11.04
C PHE A 185 32.45 1.22 -10.04
N MET A 186 32.72 -0.04 -9.66
CA MET A 186 31.88 -0.81 -8.72
C MET A 186 32.05 -0.44 -7.24
N LYS A 187 32.97 0.47 -6.87
CA LYS A 187 33.18 0.89 -5.47
C LYS A 187 32.47 2.19 -5.08
N MET A 188 31.81 2.87 -6.02
CA MET A 188 31.06 4.09 -5.76
C MET A 188 29.58 3.85 -5.37
N VAL A 189 29.08 2.62 -5.56
CA VAL A 189 27.66 2.25 -5.34
C VAL A 189 27.39 1.60 -3.98
N LEU A 190 28.44 1.12 -3.28
CA LEU A 190 28.32 0.44 -1.97
C LEU A 190 29.20 1.10 -0.90
N LYS A 191 29.17 2.43 -0.78
CA LYS A 191 29.83 3.12 0.34
C LYS A 191 29.27 4.48 0.78
N SER A 192 27.95 4.63 0.76
CA SER A 192 27.24 5.80 1.31
C SER A 192 26.40 5.45 2.53
N ASN A 193 27.01 4.90 3.59
CA ASN A 193 26.51 5.10 4.97
C ASN A 193 27.55 4.73 6.04
N SER A 194 28.44 5.68 6.39
CA SER A 194 29.15 5.64 7.68
C SER A 194 29.84 6.98 8.02
N LYS A 195 29.57 7.47 9.24
CA LYS A 195 30.28 8.55 9.99
C LYS A 195 30.05 10.01 9.57
N MET A 196 29.26 10.71 10.38
CA MET A 196 29.79 11.83 11.19
C MET A 196 29.20 11.84 12.61
N ILE A 197 29.93 11.29 13.60
CA ILE A 197 29.74 11.62 15.02
C ILE A 197 31.12 11.84 15.67
N HIS A 198 31.20 12.96 16.43
CA HIS A 198 32.19 13.35 17.46
C HIS A 198 33.10 14.56 17.17
N LYS A 199 32.60 15.75 17.54
CA LYS A 199 33.18 16.63 18.59
C LYS A 199 32.23 17.81 18.87
N ALA A 200 32.15 18.38 20.06
CA ALA A 200 32.84 18.06 21.32
C ALA A 200 31.93 18.36 22.54
N ALA A 201 32.22 17.70 23.66
CA ALA A 201 31.79 18.11 25.00
C ALA A 201 32.99 17.93 25.94
N ALA A 202 33.54 19.03 26.46
CA ALA A 202 34.45 19.09 27.62
C ALA A 202 34.97 20.53 27.81
N THR A 203 34.47 21.22 28.84
CA THR A 203 35.01 22.36 29.62
C THR A 203 33.79 23.08 30.21
N SER A 204 33.70 23.42 31.49
CA SER A 204 34.35 23.07 32.76
C SER A 204 33.80 24.09 33.75
N ASP A 205 33.76 23.77 35.04
CA ASP A 205 33.12 24.58 36.07
C ASP A 205 33.80 25.96 36.26
N GLU A 206 33.01 26.99 36.59
CA GLU A 206 33.43 28.09 37.47
C GLU A 206 32.20 28.77 38.11
N ASP A 207 32.29 29.10 39.41
CA ASP A 207 31.25 29.75 40.19
C ASP A 207 31.27 31.29 40.03
N GLU A 208 30.11 31.97 40.10
CA GLU A 208 30.00 33.14 40.99
C GLU A 208 28.55 33.48 41.40
N GLN A 209 28.39 34.44 42.34
CA GLN A 209 27.18 34.61 43.14
C GLN A 209 26.46 35.98 43.01
N ALA A 210 25.12 35.88 43.00
CA ALA A 210 24.17 36.77 43.68
C ALA A 210 23.81 38.15 43.09
N LYS A 211 22.64 38.62 43.59
CA LYS A 211 21.91 39.88 43.38
C LYS A 211 21.18 39.99 42.04
N SER A 212 19.85 40.00 41.94
CA SER A 212 18.75 40.67 42.68
C SER A 212 18.53 42.12 42.29
N GLU A 213 17.43 42.38 41.55
CA GLU A 213 16.43 43.42 41.88
C GLU A 213 15.12 43.19 41.09
N HIS A 214 14.10 44.04 41.33
CA HIS A 214 12.72 43.89 40.85
C HIS A 214 12.49 44.39 39.41
N GLU A 215 11.25 44.22 38.91
CA GLU A 215 10.89 44.05 37.51
C GLU A 215 9.50 43.40 37.33
N GLU A 216 8.35 44.01 37.70
CA GLU A 216 7.02 43.35 37.60
C GLU A 216 6.18 43.76 36.36
N ASP A 217 5.36 42.81 35.88
CA ASP A 217 4.11 42.91 35.11
C ASP A 217 3.93 43.92 33.95
N GLY A 218 3.61 43.37 32.76
CA GLY A 218 3.28 44.15 31.57
C GLY A 218 2.32 43.51 30.55
N PHE A 219 1.56 42.45 30.91
CA PHE A 219 0.67 41.77 29.93
C PHE A 219 -0.65 41.19 30.46
N THR A 220 -1.27 41.80 31.46
CA THR A 220 -2.57 41.34 32.03
C THR A 220 -3.71 42.37 31.96
N GLU A 221 -3.49 43.53 31.33
CA GLU A 221 -4.42 44.68 31.34
C GLU A 221 -5.26 44.87 30.05
N LYS A 222 -5.68 43.77 29.40
CA LYS A 222 -6.72 43.82 28.34
C LYS A 222 -7.87 42.80 28.46
N LEU A 223 -7.88 41.99 29.52
CA LEU A 223 -8.91 40.97 29.76
C LEU A 223 -9.80 41.25 31.00
N ARG A 224 -9.86 42.51 31.46
CA ARG A 224 -10.51 42.87 32.74
C ARG A 224 -11.68 43.87 32.67
N GLU A 225 -12.03 44.39 31.49
CA GLU A 225 -13.20 45.26 31.30
C GLU A 225 -14.48 44.52 30.88
N ALA A 226 -14.38 43.25 30.45
CA ALA A 226 -15.54 42.44 30.10
C ALA A 226 -16.14 41.76 31.35
N PHE A 227 -17.33 42.23 31.74
CA PHE A 227 -18.23 41.68 32.77
C PHE A 227 -17.83 41.87 34.25
N LYS A 228 -18.60 42.73 34.92
CA LYS A 228 -18.59 42.93 36.37
C LYS A 228 -19.48 41.91 37.08
N LEU A 229 -19.35 41.90 38.41
CA LEU A 229 -20.15 41.18 39.42
C LEU A 229 -21.66 41.57 39.32
N ASP A 230 -22.64 40.87 39.88
CA ASP A 230 -22.78 40.30 41.23
C ASP A 230 -23.52 38.94 41.25
N GLY A 231 -23.55 38.15 42.33
CA GLY A 231 -22.91 38.33 43.63
C GLY A 231 -23.78 37.90 44.82
N ASN A 232 -23.93 36.58 45.03
CA ASN A 232 -24.22 35.96 46.34
C ASN A 232 -24.11 34.43 46.24
N GLY A 233 -23.80 33.74 47.34
CA GLY A 233 -23.65 32.29 47.33
C GLY A 233 -23.97 31.62 48.67
N LEU A 234 -23.97 30.28 48.69
CA LEU A 234 -24.00 29.45 49.91
C LEU A 234 -23.47 28.04 49.58
N LYS A 235 -22.67 27.46 50.49
CA LYS A 235 -22.25 26.03 50.44
C LYS A 235 -23.08 25.19 51.48
N PRO A 236 -22.75 23.92 51.82
CA PRO A 236 -23.51 22.77 51.33
C PRO A 236 -24.05 21.84 52.45
N LYS A 237 -24.76 20.75 52.09
CA LYS A 237 -24.94 19.49 52.87
C LYS A 237 -25.67 18.43 52.01
N THR A 238 -25.09 17.27 51.65
CA THR A 238 -24.95 15.97 52.37
C THR A 238 -26.27 15.24 52.70
N GLY A 239 -26.42 13.92 52.38
CA GLY A 239 -27.54 13.14 52.96
C GLY A 239 -27.93 11.73 52.44
N SER A 240 -27.06 10.72 52.55
CA SER A 240 -27.35 9.27 52.79
C SER A 240 -28.64 8.52 52.30
N LYS A 241 -28.39 7.42 51.56
CA LYS A 241 -28.80 6.00 51.82
C LYS A 241 -30.27 5.60 52.12
N ARG A 242 -30.83 4.66 51.32
CA ARG A 242 -31.35 3.28 51.65
C ARG A 242 -32.15 2.70 50.45
N LYS A 243 -31.81 1.52 49.90
CA LYS A 243 -32.13 0.09 50.25
C LYS A 243 -33.54 -0.41 49.81
N LEU A 244 -33.57 -1.48 48.98
CA LEU A 244 -34.32 -2.79 49.10
C LEU A 244 -35.85 -2.77 49.41
N GLU A 245 -36.77 -3.68 49.01
CA GLU A 245 -36.88 -5.01 48.33
C GLU A 245 -38.42 -5.30 48.07
N SER A 246 -39.01 -6.38 47.48
CA SER A 246 -38.65 -7.60 46.69
C SER A 246 -39.94 -8.25 46.07
N GLY A 247 -39.83 -9.31 45.24
CA GLY A 247 -40.94 -10.18 44.72
C GLY A 247 -41.41 -9.87 43.28
N ASP A 248 -41.63 -10.79 42.31
CA ASP A 248 -42.35 -12.10 42.21
C ASP A 248 -43.90 -11.95 42.05
N ASP A 249 -44.66 -12.69 41.21
CA ASP A 249 -44.42 -14.00 40.55
C ASP A 249 -45.16 -14.27 39.18
N LYS A 250 -45.00 -15.51 38.65
CA LYS A 250 -45.53 -16.23 37.44
C LYS A 250 -47.06 -16.09 37.16
N THR A 251 -47.59 -16.32 35.93
CA THR A 251 -47.90 -17.69 35.39
C THR A 251 -48.33 -17.80 33.90
N LYS A 252 -48.43 -19.06 33.40
CA LYS A 252 -48.51 -19.54 31.99
C LYS A 252 -49.93 -19.98 31.56
N LEU A 253 -50.18 -20.16 30.23
CA LEU A 253 -50.95 -21.25 29.55
C LEU A 253 -50.91 -21.04 28.00
N LYS A 254 -50.38 -21.93 27.13
CA LYS A 254 -50.95 -23.15 26.48
C LYS A 254 -52.28 -22.92 25.71
N LYS A 255 -52.60 -23.51 24.53
CA LYS A 255 -51.96 -24.48 23.58
C LYS A 255 -52.87 -24.66 22.33
N LYS A 256 -52.34 -24.98 21.12
CA LYS A 256 -52.78 -26.12 20.25
C LYS A 256 -51.93 -26.31 18.97
N LYS A 257 -52.11 -27.47 18.30
CA LYS A 257 -51.38 -27.93 17.09
C LYS A 257 -52.36 -28.28 15.96
N LYS A 258 -51.86 -28.40 14.72
CA LYS A 258 -52.33 -29.40 13.74
C LYS A 258 -51.12 -30.08 13.06
N LYS A 259 -51.34 -31.22 12.39
CA LYS A 259 -50.31 -32.09 11.76
C LYS A 259 -50.63 -32.31 10.28
N SER A 260 -49.59 -32.61 9.49
CA SER A 260 -49.65 -33.46 8.30
C SER A 260 -48.40 -34.36 8.23
N LYS A 261 -48.43 -35.37 7.35
CA LYS A 261 -47.43 -36.45 7.16
C LYS A 261 -46.62 -36.16 5.88
N GLU A 262 -45.29 -36.32 5.80
CA GLU A 262 -44.41 -37.51 5.97
C GLU A 262 -44.21 -38.28 4.64
N ASN A 263 -43.02 -38.15 4.03
CA ASN A 263 -42.27 -39.20 3.30
C ASN A 263 -40.97 -38.65 2.65
N GLY A 264 -39.94 -39.51 2.54
CA GLY A 264 -38.74 -39.28 1.73
C GLY A 264 -37.53 -38.67 2.47
N ALA A 265 -36.52 -39.48 2.76
CA ALA A 265 -35.24 -39.04 3.32
C ALA A 265 -34.06 -39.57 2.47
N PRO A 266 -32.95 -38.84 2.42
CA PRO A 266 -31.62 -39.44 2.25
C PRO A 266 -30.66 -39.13 3.40
N SER A 267 -29.82 -40.11 3.72
CA SER A 267 -28.53 -40.06 4.45
C SER A 267 -28.27 -38.94 5.49
N LYS A 268 -28.14 -39.34 6.77
CA LYS A 268 -27.37 -38.56 7.77
C LYS A 268 -25.87 -38.66 7.48
N ALA A 269 -25.29 -37.61 6.89
CA ALA A 269 -23.87 -37.26 6.95
C ALA A 269 -23.74 -35.74 6.75
N CYS A 270 -22.72 -35.11 7.33
CA CYS A 270 -22.53 -33.64 7.35
C CYS A 270 -23.55 -32.84 8.20
N SER A 271 -23.55 -33.04 9.52
CA SER A 271 -24.16 -32.10 10.47
C SER A 271 -23.42 -32.09 11.81
N ASN A 272 -22.14 -31.69 11.82
CA ASN A 272 -21.37 -31.29 13.02
C ASN A 272 -20.02 -30.62 12.69
N LEU A 273 -19.90 -29.94 11.54
CA LEU A 273 -18.81 -28.98 11.36
C LEU A 273 -19.08 -27.79 12.29
N LYS A 274 -18.14 -27.48 13.20
CA LYS A 274 -18.09 -26.17 13.85
C LYS A 274 -18.02 -25.10 12.74
N PRO A 275 -18.60 -23.90 12.91
CA PRO A 275 -18.35 -22.79 11.98
C PRO A 275 -16.84 -22.58 11.85
N VAL A 276 -16.32 -22.63 10.62
CA VAL A 276 -14.91 -22.30 10.36
C VAL A 276 -14.72 -20.83 10.71
N GLU A 277 -13.67 -20.52 11.47
CA GLU A 277 -13.33 -19.15 11.79
C GLU A 277 -12.83 -18.45 10.52
N LYS A 278 -13.45 -17.31 10.18
CA LYS A 278 -13.20 -16.63 8.90
C LYS A 278 -11.75 -16.16 8.80
N GLY A 279 -11.16 -16.37 7.64
CA GLY A 279 -9.84 -15.81 7.33
C GLY A 279 -9.92 -14.30 7.10
N SER A 280 -8.84 -13.60 7.39
CA SER A 280 -8.66 -12.17 7.11
C SER A 280 -8.99 -11.76 5.68
N LEU A 281 -8.65 -12.58 4.68
CA LEU A 281 -9.04 -12.37 3.27
C LEU A 281 -10.57 -12.34 3.08
N GLU A 282 -11.30 -13.20 3.81
CA GLU A 282 -12.77 -13.22 3.79
C GLU A 282 -13.33 -11.98 4.52
N LEU A 283 -12.75 -11.60 5.66
CA LEU A 283 -13.14 -10.39 6.40
C LEU A 283 -12.88 -9.11 5.59
N GLY A 284 -11.78 -9.03 4.86
CA GLY A 284 -11.47 -7.96 3.91
C GLY A 284 -12.47 -7.92 2.76
N ARG A 285 -12.78 -9.08 2.17
CA ARG A 285 -13.80 -9.21 1.12
C ARG A 285 -15.19 -8.81 1.59
N GLU A 286 -15.61 -9.17 2.81
CA GLU A 286 -16.88 -8.73 3.40
C GLU A 286 -16.88 -7.23 3.74
N THR A 287 -15.74 -6.68 4.17
CA THR A 287 -15.58 -5.24 4.44
C THR A 287 -15.68 -4.42 3.15
N LEU A 288 -15.05 -4.87 2.05
CA LEU A 288 -15.24 -4.26 0.74
C LEU A 288 -16.69 -4.42 0.27
N ALA A 289 -17.27 -5.63 0.34
CA ALA A 289 -18.67 -5.86 -0.02
C ALA A 289 -19.64 -4.92 0.71
N TRP A 290 -19.38 -4.62 1.99
CA TRP A 290 -20.13 -3.63 2.74
C TRP A 290 -19.93 -2.20 2.22
N ILE A 291 -18.68 -1.79 1.91
CA ILE A 291 -18.36 -0.48 1.30
C ILE A 291 -19.00 -0.31 -0.09
N ILE A 292 -19.11 -1.36 -0.90
CA ILE A 292 -19.63 -1.30 -2.28
C ILE A 292 -21.07 -1.83 -2.44
N HIS A 293 -21.74 -2.33 -1.41
CA HIS A 293 -23.12 -2.83 -1.53
C HIS A 293 -24.05 -1.75 -2.13
N PRO A 294 -24.87 -2.04 -3.17
CA PRO A 294 -25.26 -3.37 -3.64
C PRO A 294 -24.49 -3.89 -4.87
N VAL A 295 -23.29 -3.38 -5.16
CA VAL A 295 -22.39 -3.95 -6.16
C VAL A 295 -21.71 -5.19 -5.56
N GLU A 296 -21.63 -6.27 -6.32
CA GLU A 296 -20.94 -7.49 -5.92
C GLU A 296 -19.42 -7.35 -6.12
N VAL A 297 -18.61 -7.92 -5.22
CA VAL A 297 -17.15 -7.72 -5.21
C VAL A 297 -16.47 -8.17 -6.51
N ASP A 298 -16.87 -9.31 -7.07
CA ASP A 298 -16.29 -9.78 -8.32
C ASP A 298 -16.68 -8.88 -9.51
N GLN A 299 -17.90 -8.32 -9.50
CA GLN A 299 -18.31 -7.37 -10.53
C GLN A 299 -17.57 -6.03 -10.38
N PHE A 300 -17.28 -5.59 -9.16
CA PHE A 300 -16.47 -4.38 -8.95
C PHE A 300 -15.06 -4.54 -9.52
N PHE A 301 -14.39 -5.67 -9.27
CA PHE A 301 -13.07 -5.96 -9.82
C PHE A 301 -13.09 -6.23 -11.35
N GLU A 302 -14.15 -6.84 -11.90
CA GLU A 302 -14.27 -7.10 -13.36
C GLU A 302 -14.64 -5.83 -14.16
N ASP A 303 -15.61 -5.02 -13.69
CA ASP A 303 -16.14 -3.89 -14.44
C ASP A 303 -15.48 -2.53 -14.13
N SER A 304 -14.87 -2.35 -12.94
CA SER A 304 -14.68 -1.01 -12.34
C SER A 304 -13.26 -0.69 -11.83
N TRP A 305 -12.62 -1.62 -11.13
CA TRP A 305 -11.26 -1.46 -10.60
C TRP A 305 -10.25 -1.07 -11.70
N GLU A 306 -9.39 -0.08 -11.44
CA GLU A 306 -8.44 0.52 -12.41
C GLU A 306 -9.07 1.04 -13.73
N ASN A 307 -10.40 1.06 -13.83
CA ASN A 307 -11.09 1.22 -15.12
C ASN A 307 -11.99 2.47 -15.17
N ARG A 308 -12.91 2.62 -14.20
CA ARG A 308 -13.95 3.67 -14.22
C ARG A 308 -14.51 4.01 -12.83
N PRO A 309 -14.97 5.27 -12.60
CA PRO A 309 -15.64 5.64 -11.36
C PRO A 309 -16.95 4.87 -11.06
N VAL A 310 -17.28 4.76 -9.77
CA VAL A 310 -18.51 4.14 -9.26
C VAL A 310 -19.10 4.99 -8.13
N HIS A 311 -20.31 5.52 -8.34
CA HIS A 311 -21.08 6.24 -7.31
C HIS A 311 -22.23 5.37 -6.80
N ILE A 312 -22.34 5.21 -5.47
CA ILE A 312 -23.41 4.49 -4.79
C ILE A 312 -24.15 5.45 -3.86
N LYS A 313 -25.31 5.92 -4.33
CA LYS A 313 -26.26 6.66 -3.51
C LYS A 313 -27.09 5.70 -2.66
N ARG A 314 -26.92 5.76 -1.33
CA ARG A 314 -27.60 4.88 -0.36
C ARG A 314 -28.85 5.51 0.23
N GLY A 315 -28.84 6.83 0.46
CA GLY A 315 -29.89 7.51 1.24
C GLY A 315 -29.97 7.04 2.70
N GLN A 316 -28.86 6.53 3.25
CA GLN A 316 -28.76 5.99 4.61
C GLN A 316 -27.71 6.76 5.41
N SER A 317 -28.08 7.95 5.91
CA SER A 317 -27.20 8.90 6.62
C SER A 317 -26.50 8.40 7.88
N LYS A 318 -26.77 7.16 8.28
CA LYS A 318 -26.17 6.47 9.43
C LYS A 318 -25.34 5.24 9.06
N TYR A 319 -25.08 5.00 7.77
CA TYR A 319 -24.38 3.81 7.29
C TYR A 319 -22.93 3.75 7.78
N TYR A 320 -22.20 4.88 7.70
CA TYR A 320 -20.79 5.00 8.13
C TYR A 320 -20.61 5.57 9.54
N LYS A 321 -21.67 5.66 10.35
CA LYS A 321 -21.70 6.39 11.64
C LYS A 321 -20.67 5.96 12.69
N ASP A 322 -20.16 4.72 12.57
CA ASP A 322 -19.24 4.11 13.53
C ASP A 322 -17.78 4.15 13.06
N ILE A 323 -17.48 4.72 11.88
CA ILE A 323 -16.09 4.88 11.39
C ILE A 323 -15.44 6.10 12.03
N PHE A 324 -16.04 7.28 11.88
CA PHE A 324 -15.46 8.56 12.32
C PHE A 324 -16.54 9.66 12.35
N SER A 325 -16.29 10.78 13.04
CA SER A 325 -17.17 11.96 13.08
C SER A 325 -16.41 13.24 13.45
N THR A 326 -17.00 14.41 13.24
CA THR A 326 -16.43 15.71 13.63
C THR A 326 -16.18 15.80 15.14
N LYS A 327 -16.98 15.09 15.96
CA LYS A 327 -16.73 14.94 17.40
C LYS A 327 -15.46 14.12 17.70
N VAL A 328 -15.21 13.07 16.93
CA VAL A 328 -13.96 12.29 17.04
C VAL A 328 -12.76 13.15 16.63
N PHE A 329 -12.92 13.99 15.60
CA PHE A 329 -11.90 14.97 15.18
C PHE A 329 -11.51 15.91 16.34
N ASP A 330 -12.49 16.58 16.97
CA ASP A 330 -12.26 17.48 18.11
C ASP A 330 -11.59 16.78 19.30
N ASN A 331 -12.06 15.57 19.65
CA ASN A 331 -11.45 14.76 20.69
C ASN A 331 -9.97 14.44 20.38
N ILE A 332 -9.64 14.08 19.13
CA ILE A 332 -8.25 13.76 18.73
C ILE A 332 -7.34 14.99 18.90
N LEU A 333 -7.77 16.19 18.51
CA LEU A 333 -7.01 17.43 18.70
C LEU A 333 -6.74 17.74 20.19
N ARG A 334 -7.68 17.41 21.08
CA ARG A 334 -7.56 17.61 22.54
C ARG A 334 -6.65 16.56 23.18
N ASP A 335 -6.99 15.29 22.95
CA ASP A 335 -6.51 14.13 23.71
C ASP A 335 -5.20 13.53 23.15
N LYS A 336 -4.80 13.92 21.93
CA LYS A 336 -3.60 13.42 21.23
C LYS A 336 -2.64 14.55 20.87
N HIS A 337 -1.39 14.16 20.62
CA HIS A 337 -0.35 15.06 20.12
C HIS A 337 -0.41 15.12 18.58
N VAL A 338 -1.37 15.88 18.05
CA VAL A 338 -1.49 16.15 16.61
C VAL A 338 -0.58 17.33 16.25
N THR A 339 0.30 17.17 15.26
CA THR A 339 1.12 18.27 14.70
C THR A 339 0.69 18.65 13.30
N PHE A 340 0.77 19.94 12.97
CA PHE A 340 0.56 20.42 11.62
C PHE A 340 1.63 19.86 10.66
N GLY A 341 1.29 19.71 9.38
CA GLY A 341 2.15 19.10 8.36
C GLY A 341 2.28 17.58 8.50
N LYS A 342 2.62 17.04 9.68
CA LYS A 342 2.77 15.59 9.90
C LYS A 342 1.43 14.85 10.08
N ASN A 343 0.42 15.50 10.66
CA ASN A 343 -0.86 14.83 11.00
C ASN A 343 -2.10 15.60 10.55
N LEU A 344 -1.97 16.91 10.33
CA LEU A 344 -3.07 17.80 9.98
C LEU A 344 -2.59 18.90 9.05
N ASP A 345 -3.29 19.08 7.92
CA ASP A 345 -3.15 20.26 7.09
C ASP A 345 -4.36 21.18 7.19
N VAL A 346 -4.11 22.45 6.98
CA VAL A 346 -5.09 23.52 6.81
C VAL A 346 -4.94 24.09 5.40
N THR A 347 -6.00 24.00 4.58
CA THR A 347 -5.92 24.40 3.17
C THR A 347 -7.13 25.23 2.72
N SER A 348 -6.91 26.12 1.76
CA SER A 348 -7.96 26.85 1.03
C SER A 348 -7.77 26.64 -0.47
N PHE A 349 -8.85 26.76 -1.24
CA PHE A 349 -8.79 26.97 -2.69
C PHE A 349 -9.75 28.09 -3.09
N SER A 350 -9.21 29.16 -3.66
CA SER A 350 -9.98 30.30 -4.16
C SER A 350 -9.25 30.96 -5.33
N ASN A 351 -9.98 31.59 -6.25
CA ASN A 351 -9.39 32.31 -7.41
C ASN A 351 -8.38 31.47 -8.23
N ASP A 352 -8.65 30.17 -8.37
CA ASP A 352 -7.77 29.17 -8.99
C ASP A 352 -6.36 29.03 -8.35
N GLN A 353 -6.23 29.35 -7.07
CA GLN A 353 -5.03 29.13 -6.24
C GLN A 353 -5.35 28.28 -5.01
N ARG A 354 -4.43 27.36 -4.66
CA ARG A 354 -4.48 26.48 -3.47
C ARG A 354 -3.39 26.91 -2.50
N GLU A 355 -3.75 27.15 -1.25
CA GLU A 355 -2.82 27.69 -0.22
C GLU A 355 -2.71 26.69 0.95
N THR A 356 -1.53 26.61 1.57
CA THR A 356 -1.27 25.88 2.83
C THR A 356 -1.16 26.88 3.97
N HIS A 357 -1.95 26.72 5.03
CA HIS A 357 -1.98 27.64 6.18
C HIS A 357 -1.36 27.05 7.45
N ASN A 358 -0.60 25.96 7.31
CA ASN A 358 -0.02 25.18 8.42
C ASN A 358 0.90 26.02 9.31
N PRO A 359 0.53 26.30 10.58
CA PRO A 359 1.47 26.85 11.57
C PRO A 359 2.51 25.81 11.98
N ILE A 360 3.66 26.26 12.48
CA ILE A 360 4.68 25.34 13.04
C ILE A 360 4.18 24.75 14.37
N GLY A 361 4.22 23.42 14.52
CA GLY A 361 4.05 22.73 15.80
C GLY A 361 2.68 22.06 16.01
N ARG A 362 2.19 22.09 17.25
CA ARG A 362 1.00 21.31 17.68
C ARG A 362 -0.31 21.96 17.22
N ALA A 363 -1.17 21.16 16.59
CA ALA A 363 -2.52 21.50 16.17
C ALA A 363 -3.50 21.57 17.37
N TYR A 364 -3.47 22.67 18.11
CA TYR A 364 -4.42 22.92 19.21
C TYR A 364 -5.83 23.22 18.69
N PRO A 365 -6.91 22.66 19.28
CA PRO A 365 -8.27 22.82 18.78
C PRO A 365 -8.72 24.27 18.54
N PRO A 366 -8.45 25.26 19.42
CA PRO A 366 -8.85 26.64 19.17
C PRO A 366 -8.26 27.24 17.89
N VAL A 367 -7.00 26.91 17.56
CA VAL A 367 -6.32 27.38 16.34
C VAL A 367 -6.92 26.71 15.10
N VAL A 368 -7.11 25.38 15.19
CA VAL A 368 -7.68 24.57 14.10
C VAL A 368 -9.13 24.99 13.78
N TRP A 369 -9.94 25.27 14.80
CA TRP A 369 -11.31 25.73 14.63
C TRP A 369 -11.41 27.18 14.18
N ASP A 370 -10.44 28.03 14.49
CA ASP A 370 -10.39 29.40 13.96
C ASP A 370 -10.14 29.39 12.44
N PHE A 371 -9.17 28.61 11.95
CA PHE A 371 -8.97 28.42 10.50
C PHE A 371 -10.23 27.87 9.80
N TYR A 372 -10.91 26.90 10.40
CA TYR A 372 -12.16 26.34 9.87
C TYR A 372 -13.28 27.40 9.80
N ASN A 373 -13.43 28.23 10.82
CA ASN A 373 -14.39 29.34 10.84
C ASN A 373 -14.06 30.43 9.80
N ASN A 374 -12.77 30.59 9.46
CA ASN A 374 -12.30 31.47 8.39
C ASN A 374 -12.30 30.80 6.99
N GLY A 375 -12.95 29.63 6.86
CA GLY A 375 -13.25 28.99 5.55
C GLY A 375 -12.27 27.89 5.11
N CYS A 376 -11.18 27.66 5.84
CA CYS A 376 -10.21 26.62 5.48
C CYS A 376 -10.79 25.21 5.66
N SER A 377 -10.42 24.30 4.74
CA SER A 377 -10.57 22.86 4.96
C SER A 377 -9.48 22.33 5.88
N LEU A 378 -9.80 21.24 6.58
CA LEU A 378 -8.89 20.51 7.45
C LEU A 378 -8.69 19.09 6.88
N ARG A 379 -7.44 18.68 6.63
CA ARG A 379 -7.05 17.34 6.17
C ARG A 379 -6.27 16.63 7.27
N MET A 380 -6.88 15.66 7.96
CA MET A 380 -6.15 14.78 8.88
C MET A 380 -5.48 13.67 8.08
N LEU A 381 -4.14 13.63 8.09
CA LEU A 381 -3.32 12.79 7.23
C LEU A 381 -3.33 11.32 7.63
N ASN A 382 -3.30 11.02 8.93
CA ASN A 382 -3.15 9.65 9.46
C ASN A 382 -4.17 9.32 10.58
N PRO A 383 -5.50 9.41 10.33
CA PRO A 383 -6.54 9.06 11.32
C PRO A 383 -6.41 7.65 11.88
N GLN A 384 -5.88 6.69 11.13
CA GLN A 384 -5.58 5.33 11.57
C GLN A 384 -4.57 5.27 12.73
N THR A 385 -3.68 6.27 12.87
CA THR A 385 -2.76 6.37 14.02
C THR A 385 -3.52 6.70 15.32
N PHE A 386 -4.61 7.47 15.23
CA PHE A 386 -5.32 7.99 16.41
C PHE A 386 -6.64 7.28 16.72
N HIS A 387 -7.36 6.77 15.73
CA HIS A 387 -8.70 6.19 15.88
C HIS A 387 -8.77 4.71 15.49
N GLU A 388 -9.23 3.88 16.44
CA GLU A 388 -9.27 2.42 16.31
C GLU A 388 -10.23 1.90 15.22
N PRO A 389 -11.47 2.41 15.06
CA PRO A 389 -12.33 2.02 13.94
C PRO A 389 -11.73 2.26 12.55
N VAL A 390 -10.93 3.31 12.37
CA VAL A 390 -10.24 3.59 11.10
C VAL A 390 -9.04 2.66 10.91
N TRP A 391 -8.23 2.44 11.94
CA TRP A 391 -7.17 1.41 11.90
C TRP A 391 -7.73 0.04 11.54
N ARG A 392 -8.81 -0.38 12.20
CA ARG A 392 -9.51 -1.63 11.90
C ARG A 392 -9.97 -1.71 10.44
N LEU A 393 -10.54 -0.62 9.91
CA LEU A 393 -11.02 -0.57 8.53
C LEU A 393 -9.87 -0.77 7.54
N CYS A 394 -8.80 0.02 7.66
CA CYS A 394 -7.61 -0.08 6.81
C CYS A 394 -6.92 -1.44 6.94
N ALA A 395 -6.65 -1.90 8.16
CA ALA A 395 -5.97 -3.18 8.42
C ALA A 395 -6.82 -4.42 8.03
N THR A 396 -8.14 -4.28 7.86
CA THR A 396 -8.99 -5.35 7.31
C THR A 396 -9.02 -5.32 5.77
N LEU A 397 -8.90 -4.14 5.15
CA LEU A 397 -8.87 -3.99 3.69
C LEU A 397 -7.51 -4.33 3.08
N GLN A 398 -6.39 -4.02 3.75
CA GLN A 398 -5.03 -4.30 3.23
C GLN A 398 -4.81 -5.81 2.98
N GLU A 399 -5.45 -6.66 3.78
CA GLU A 399 -5.46 -8.12 3.62
C GLU A 399 -6.11 -8.54 2.30
N LEU A 400 -7.18 -7.87 1.86
CA LEU A 400 -7.82 -8.14 0.57
C LEU A 400 -7.00 -7.60 -0.62
N PHE A 401 -6.48 -6.38 -0.51
CA PHE A 401 -5.82 -5.70 -1.63
C PHE A 401 -4.36 -6.13 -1.85
N GLY A 402 -3.73 -6.83 -0.90
CA GLY A 402 -2.30 -7.18 -0.98
C GLY A 402 -1.40 -5.95 -1.07
N SER A 403 -1.83 -4.85 -0.46
CA SER A 403 -1.23 -3.51 -0.55
C SER A 403 -1.64 -2.73 0.70
N MET A 404 -0.81 -1.78 1.16
CA MET A 404 -1.16 -0.90 2.28
C MET A 404 -2.49 -0.19 2.01
N CYS A 405 -3.35 -0.10 3.02
CA CYS A 405 -4.50 0.79 2.99
C CYS A 405 -4.27 2.03 3.85
N GLY A 406 -4.21 3.19 3.22
CA GLY A 406 -4.19 4.49 3.89
C GLY A 406 -5.59 4.99 4.22
N ALA A 407 -5.65 6.12 4.92
CA ALA A 407 -6.87 6.89 5.08
C ALA A 407 -6.56 8.36 5.31
N ASN A 408 -7.44 9.27 4.88
CA ASN A 408 -7.42 10.69 5.25
C ASN A 408 -8.82 11.15 5.64
N ILE A 409 -8.95 12.05 6.62
CA ILE A 409 -10.22 12.72 6.93
C ILE A 409 -10.20 14.14 6.37
N TYR A 410 -11.23 14.50 5.63
CA TYR A 410 -11.40 15.85 5.08
C TYR A 410 -12.66 16.49 5.68
N LEU A 411 -12.46 17.62 6.38
CA LEU A 411 -13.52 18.44 6.95
C LEU A 411 -13.50 19.82 6.27
N THR A 412 -14.51 20.12 5.45
CA THR A 412 -14.64 21.38 4.70
C THR A 412 -15.85 22.17 5.22
N PRO A 413 -15.71 23.48 5.54
CA PRO A 413 -16.83 24.31 6.00
C PRO A 413 -17.85 24.60 4.88
N PRO A 414 -19.02 25.19 5.20
CA PRO A 414 -19.97 25.64 4.19
C PRO A 414 -19.36 26.66 3.21
N GLY A 415 -19.86 26.68 1.97
CA GLY A 415 -19.49 27.65 0.93
C GLY A 415 -18.09 27.47 0.29
N THR A 416 -17.18 26.69 0.86
CA THR A 416 -15.77 26.65 0.40
C THR A 416 -15.34 25.40 -0.36
N GLN A 417 -14.17 25.51 -1.00
CA GLN A 417 -13.38 24.43 -1.59
C GLN A 417 -11.99 24.48 -0.95
N GLY A 418 -11.42 23.31 -0.62
CA GLY A 418 -10.14 23.23 0.11
C GLY A 418 -8.92 22.85 -0.74
N PHE A 419 -9.15 22.35 -1.96
CA PHE A 419 -8.13 21.77 -2.83
C PHE A 419 -8.43 22.15 -4.29
N ALA A 420 -7.39 22.34 -5.08
CA ALA A 420 -7.51 22.50 -6.53
C ALA A 420 -7.96 21.17 -7.18
N PRO A 421 -8.39 21.19 -8.45
CA PRO A 421 -8.42 19.99 -9.28
C PRO A 421 -7.06 19.29 -9.34
N HIS A 422 -7.01 17.98 -9.07
CA HIS A 422 -5.82 17.13 -9.14
C HIS A 422 -6.19 15.67 -9.40
N TYR A 423 -5.21 14.80 -9.66
CA TYR A 423 -5.35 13.34 -9.54
C TYR A 423 -4.33 12.78 -8.54
N ASP A 424 -4.69 11.67 -7.90
CA ASP A 424 -3.80 10.90 -7.02
C ASP A 424 -3.13 9.72 -7.75
N ASP A 425 -2.13 9.13 -7.09
CA ASP A 425 -1.43 7.88 -7.45
C ASP A 425 -2.03 6.59 -6.82
N VAL A 426 -3.14 6.73 -6.11
CA VAL A 426 -3.82 5.66 -5.35
C VAL A 426 -5.22 5.38 -5.86
N GLU A 427 -5.68 4.14 -5.67
CA GLU A 427 -7.07 3.76 -5.89
C GLU A 427 -7.93 4.29 -4.72
N VAL A 428 -8.95 5.11 -5.01
CA VAL A 428 -9.63 5.95 -4.02
C VAL A 428 -11.05 5.47 -3.73
N PHE A 429 -11.39 5.32 -2.45
CA PHE A 429 -12.76 5.13 -1.96
C PHE A 429 -13.15 6.26 -0.99
N ILE A 430 -14.02 7.16 -1.41
CA ILE A 430 -14.59 8.23 -0.60
C ILE A 430 -15.88 7.74 0.07
N LEU A 431 -15.92 7.76 1.40
CA LEU A 431 -17.10 7.47 2.20
C LEU A 431 -17.60 8.79 2.84
N GLN A 432 -18.77 9.27 2.44
CA GLN A 432 -19.33 10.52 2.96
C GLN A 432 -19.89 10.28 4.38
N LEU A 433 -19.34 10.95 5.39
CA LEU A 433 -19.63 10.71 6.80
C LEU A 433 -20.70 11.67 7.34
N GLU A 434 -20.52 12.97 7.11
CA GLU A 434 -21.44 14.02 7.54
C GLU A 434 -21.67 15.03 6.41
N GLY A 435 -22.80 15.73 6.47
CA GLY A 435 -23.09 16.85 5.57
C GLY A 435 -23.27 16.44 4.10
N LYS A 436 -22.86 17.32 3.18
CA LYS A 436 -22.94 17.12 1.73
C LYS A 436 -21.73 17.74 1.02
N LYS A 437 -21.30 17.15 -0.10
CA LYS A 437 -20.29 17.74 -0.99
C LYS A 437 -20.65 17.52 -2.45
N ARG A 438 -20.45 18.53 -3.30
CA ARG A 438 -20.51 18.38 -4.76
C ARG A 438 -19.16 17.91 -5.25
N TRP A 439 -19.13 16.81 -5.97
CA TRP A 439 -17.94 16.21 -6.57
C TRP A 439 -18.02 16.25 -8.08
N ARG A 440 -16.93 16.68 -8.72
CA ARG A 440 -16.75 16.69 -10.17
C ARG A 440 -15.53 15.84 -10.51
N LEU A 441 -15.73 14.80 -11.31
CA LEU A 441 -14.67 13.91 -11.83
C LEU A 441 -14.51 14.10 -13.33
N TYR A 442 -13.30 13.92 -13.83
CA TYR A 442 -12.88 14.16 -15.21
C TYR A 442 -11.98 13.01 -15.68
N GLU A 443 -11.92 12.76 -17.00
CA GLU A 443 -10.89 11.88 -17.56
C GLU A 443 -9.48 12.48 -17.35
N PRO A 444 -8.41 11.66 -17.34
CA PRO A 444 -7.06 12.14 -17.53
C PRO A 444 -6.93 12.96 -18.84
N ARG A 445 -6.11 14.02 -18.84
CA ARG A 445 -5.99 14.95 -19.98
C ARG A 445 -5.30 14.31 -21.18
N THR A 446 -4.43 13.32 -20.92
CA THR A 446 -3.73 12.54 -21.95
C THR A 446 -3.73 11.06 -21.61
N GLN A 447 -3.47 10.20 -22.61
CA GLN A 447 -3.37 8.76 -22.40
C GLN A 447 -2.22 8.35 -21.45
N ASN A 448 -1.21 9.22 -21.27
CA ASN A 448 -0.09 8.99 -20.35
C ASN A 448 -0.45 9.32 -18.89
N GLU A 449 -1.53 10.07 -18.65
CA GLU A 449 -2.05 10.39 -17.31
C GLU A 449 -3.04 9.33 -16.79
N LYS A 450 -3.29 8.23 -17.54
CA LYS A 450 -4.13 7.12 -17.07
C LYS A 450 -3.31 6.11 -16.28
N LEU A 451 -3.78 5.79 -15.06
CA LEU A 451 -3.12 4.91 -14.09
C LEU A 451 -1.65 5.31 -13.79
N PRO A 452 -1.39 6.59 -13.44
CA PRO A 452 -0.05 7.09 -13.14
C PRO A 452 0.56 6.40 -11.91
N ARG A 453 1.88 6.52 -11.76
CA ARG A 453 2.63 6.05 -10.58
C ARG A 453 2.79 7.12 -9.49
N PHE A 454 2.50 8.37 -9.80
CA PHE A 454 2.71 9.55 -8.96
C PHE A 454 1.55 10.54 -9.18
N SER A 455 1.24 11.35 -8.16
CA SER A 455 0.13 12.31 -8.17
C SER A 455 0.39 13.50 -9.11
N SER A 456 -0.65 14.28 -9.41
CA SER A 456 -0.52 15.49 -10.23
C SER A 456 -0.16 16.72 -9.40
N THR A 457 0.42 17.72 -10.07
CA THR A 457 0.37 19.11 -9.58
C THR A 457 -1.07 19.61 -9.49
N ASN A 458 -1.29 20.73 -8.80
CA ASN A 458 -2.56 21.43 -8.74
C ASN A 458 -2.92 22.04 -10.11
N PHE A 459 -4.04 21.64 -10.73
CA PHE A 459 -4.50 22.16 -12.02
C PHE A 459 -5.49 23.34 -11.86
N LYS A 460 -5.48 24.25 -12.83
CA LYS A 460 -6.47 25.35 -12.96
C LYS A 460 -7.73 24.89 -13.69
N GLN A 461 -8.85 25.62 -13.55
CA GLN A 461 -10.13 25.20 -14.14
C GLN A 461 -10.13 25.24 -15.68
N ASN A 462 -9.16 25.92 -16.31
CA ASN A 462 -8.96 25.94 -17.76
C ASN A 462 -8.02 24.82 -18.29
N GLU A 463 -7.37 24.06 -17.42
CA GLU A 463 -6.54 22.89 -17.79
C GLU A 463 -7.32 21.57 -17.82
N ILE A 464 -8.53 21.56 -17.23
CA ILE A 464 -9.37 20.37 -17.10
C ILE A 464 -10.54 20.40 -18.08
N GLY A 465 -11.00 19.22 -18.51
CA GLY A 465 -12.07 19.08 -19.50
C GLY A 465 -13.48 19.32 -18.96
N SER A 466 -14.48 18.80 -19.67
CA SER A 466 -15.84 18.65 -19.08
C SER A 466 -15.87 17.47 -18.11
N PRO A 467 -16.62 17.54 -17.00
CA PRO A 467 -16.69 16.43 -16.04
C PRO A 467 -17.45 15.24 -16.62
N ILE A 468 -16.90 14.03 -16.45
CA ILE A 468 -17.57 12.76 -16.74
C ILE A 468 -18.59 12.39 -15.65
N MET A 469 -18.45 12.96 -14.45
CA MET A 469 -19.38 12.79 -13.35
C MET A 469 -19.48 14.09 -12.55
N ASP A 470 -20.69 14.59 -12.35
CA ASP A 470 -21.00 15.74 -11.49
C ASP A 470 -22.15 15.34 -10.57
N ILE A 471 -21.87 15.17 -9.28
CA ILE A 471 -22.77 14.53 -8.31
C ILE A 471 -22.71 15.21 -6.95
N VAL A 472 -23.74 14.98 -6.12
CA VAL A 472 -23.75 15.36 -4.70
C VAL A 472 -23.76 14.10 -3.86
N LEU A 473 -22.69 13.89 -3.10
CA LEU A 473 -22.63 12.89 -2.05
C LEU A 473 -23.32 13.44 -0.80
N GLU A 474 -24.17 12.62 -0.20
CA GLU A 474 -24.77 12.86 1.12
C GLU A 474 -24.24 11.82 2.11
N ALA A 475 -24.33 12.08 3.41
CA ALA A 475 -23.90 11.11 4.43
C ALA A 475 -24.42 9.68 4.13
N GLY A 476 -23.52 8.70 4.19
CA GLY A 476 -23.78 7.31 3.83
C GLY A 476 -23.56 6.94 2.36
N ASP A 477 -23.41 7.91 1.44
CA ASP A 477 -23.09 7.64 0.04
C ASP A 477 -21.59 7.32 -0.14
N MET A 478 -21.24 6.58 -1.20
CA MET A 478 -19.86 6.16 -1.53
C MET A 478 -19.49 6.54 -2.97
N LEU A 479 -18.25 6.99 -3.17
CA LEU A 479 -17.66 7.24 -4.48
C LEU A 479 -16.29 6.58 -4.58
N TYR A 480 -16.12 5.69 -5.57
CA TYR A 480 -14.83 5.12 -5.95
C TYR A 480 -14.38 5.71 -7.30
N PHE A 481 -13.06 5.90 -7.46
CA PHE A 481 -12.43 6.12 -8.76
C PHE A 481 -10.96 5.64 -8.77
N PRO A 482 -10.44 5.23 -9.95
CA PRO A 482 -9.06 4.82 -10.11
C PRO A 482 -8.08 6.00 -10.15
N ARG A 483 -6.81 5.74 -9.84
CA ARG A 483 -5.72 6.74 -9.89
C ARG A 483 -5.58 7.36 -11.28
N GLY A 484 -5.19 8.64 -11.32
CA GLY A 484 -5.26 9.46 -12.54
C GLY A 484 -6.63 10.06 -12.86
N THR A 485 -7.71 9.67 -12.17
CA THR A 485 -9.01 10.36 -12.30
C THR A 485 -8.90 11.76 -11.69
N ILE A 486 -8.91 12.78 -12.53
CA ILE A 486 -8.90 14.17 -12.08
C ILE A 486 -10.21 14.47 -11.35
N HIS A 487 -10.13 15.08 -10.17
CA HIS A 487 -11.27 15.32 -9.32
C HIS A 487 -11.19 16.66 -8.59
N GLN A 488 -12.37 17.20 -8.22
CA GLN A 488 -12.47 18.31 -7.26
C GLN A 488 -13.80 18.21 -6.48
N GLY A 489 -13.78 18.71 -5.24
CA GLY A 489 -14.94 18.67 -4.35
C GLY A 489 -15.16 19.98 -3.58
N ASN A 490 -16.35 20.57 -3.71
CA ASN A 490 -16.75 21.80 -3.02
C ASN A 490 -18.01 21.61 -2.15
N CYS A 491 -18.12 22.37 -1.06
CA CYS A 491 -19.31 22.40 -0.22
C CYS A 491 -20.44 23.25 -0.84
N PHE A 492 -21.59 23.26 -0.17
CA PHE A 492 -22.70 24.18 -0.43
C PHE A 492 -22.72 25.28 0.66
N GLU A 493 -23.33 26.42 0.37
CA GLU A 493 -23.36 27.61 1.26
C GLU A 493 -23.91 27.34 2.67
N ASP A 494 -24.78 26.34 2.83
CA ASP A 494 -25.57 26.09 4.03
C ASP A 494 -25.11 24.89 4.88
N ILE A 495 -24.18 24.07 4.38
CA ILE A 495 -23.80 22.81 5.03
C ILE A 495 -22.32 22.45 4.84
N HIS A 496 -21.71 21.94 5.91
CA HIS A 496 -20.34 21.41 5.88
C HIS A 496 -20.26 20.07 5.17
N SER A 497 -19.03 19.56 5.02
CA SER A 497 -18.77 18.20 4.60
C SER A 497 -17.72 17.54 5.47
N LEU A 498 -17.99 16.32 5.93
CA LEU A 498 -16.98 15.41 6.46
C LEU A 498 -16.98 14.13 5.61
N HIS A 499 -15.83 13.75 5.07
CA HIS A 499 -15.64 12.43 4.47
C HIS A 499 -14.31 11.80 4.90
N ILE A 500 -14.26 10.48 4.79
CA ILE A 500 -13.01 9.71 4.83
C ILE A 500 -12.70 9.23 3.42
N THR A 501 -11.48 9.46 2.98
CA THR A 501 -10.90 8.77 1.82
C THR A 501 -10.14 7.56 2.35
N ILE A 502 -10.39 6.38 1.80
CA ILE A 502 -9.53 5.20 1.93
C ILE A 502 -8.74 5.07 0.64
N SER A 503 -7.42 4.94 0.75
CA SER A 503 -6.49 4.82 -0.38
C SER A 503 -5.80 3.45 -0.37
N ALA A 504 -5.49 2.91 -1.54
CA ALA A 504 -4.77 1.64 -1.69
C ALA A 504 -3.99 1.57 -3.01
N HIS A 505 -3.15 0.52 -3.15
CA HIS A 505 -2.50 0.12 -4.41
C HIS A 505 -1.39 1.06 -4.94
N GLN A 506 -0.88 1.97 -4.10
CA GLN A 506 0.28 2.83 -4.41
C GLN A 506 1.50 1.98 -4.81
N LEU A 507 2.20 2.37 -5.89
CA LEU A 507 3.42 1.72 -6.41
C LEU A 507 3.35 0.18 -6.46
N ASN A 508 2.19 -0.38 -6.82
CA ASN A 508 1.92 -1.83 -6.77
C ASN A 508 1.66 -2.45 -8.16
N THR A 509 2.27 -1.90 -9.21
CA THR A 509 2.03 -2.27 -10.60
C THR A 509 2.99 -3.35 -11.10
N TYR A 510 2.73 -3.89 -12.30
CA TYR A 510 3.70 -4.70 -13.03
C TYR A 510 5.04 -3.98 -13.30
N GLY A 511 5.04 -2.64 -13.37
CA GLY A 511 6.28 -1.85 -13.49
C GLY A 511 7.15 -1.96 -12.24
N ASP A 512 6.55 -1.77 -11.07
CA ASP A 512 7.23 -1.86 -9.77
C ASP A 512 7.80 -3.28 -9.51
N LEU A 513 7.07 -4.32 -9.94
CA LEU A 513 7.59 -5.70 -9.93
C LEU A 513 8.77 -5.89 -10.91
N LEU A 514 8.68 -5.35 -12.13
CA LEU A 514 9.75 -5.46 -13.11
C LEU A 514 11.01 -4.69 -12.69
N GLU A 515 10.88 -3.60 -11.95
CA GLU A 515 12.02 -2.89 -11.33
C GLU A 515 12.76 -3.75 -10.29
N LYS A 516 12.11 -4.75 -9.68
CA LYS A 516 12.78 -5.76 -8.83
C LYS A 516 13.32 -6.93 -9.64
N VAL A 517 12.59 -7.42 -10.65
CA VAL A 517 12.94 -8.63 -11.42
C VAL A 517 14.05 -8.37 -12.45
N VAL A 518 13.96 -7.30 -13.25
CA VAL A 518 14.84 -7.09 -14.43
C VAL A 518 16.32 -6.88 -14.07
N PRO A 519 16.70 -6.12 -13.02
CA PRO A 519 18.10 -5.97 -12.65
C PRO A 519 18.75 -7.30 -12.25
N VAL A 520 18.05 -8.13 -11.47
CA VAL A 520 18.55 -9.44 -11.03
C VAL A 520 18.60 -10.42 -12.21
N ALA A 521 17.58 -10.41 -13.08
CA ALA A 521 17.57 -11.19 -14.32
C ALA A 521 18.79 -10.90 -15.21
N LEU A 522 19.20 -9.62 -15.30
CA LEU A 522 20.40 -9.23 -16.03
C LEU A 522 21.69 -9.76 -15.36
N GLN A 523 21.80 -9.74 -14.03
CA GLN A 523 22.98 -10.29 -13.34
C GLN A 523 23.10 -11.81 -13.55
N ILE A 524 22.01 -12.56 -13.40
CA ILE A 524 21.98 -14.01 -13.67
C ILE A 524 22.34 -14.28 -15.14
N ALA A 525 21.72 -13.55 -16.08
CA ALA A 525 21.98 -13.70 -17.50
C ALA A 525 23.43 -13.34 -17.89
N LEU A 526 24.09 -12.41 -17.20
CA LEU A 526 25.51 -12.10 -17.38
C LEU A 526 26.44 -13.22 -16.88
N GLN A 527 26.03 -13.99 -15.86
CA GLN A 527 26.79 -15.17 -15.39
C GLN A 527 26.60 -16.38 -16.32
N GLU A 528 25.42 -16.59 -16.88
CA GLU A 528 25.13 -17.79 -17.69
C GLU A 528 25.29 -17.57 -19.21
N CYS A 529 24.74 -16.49 -19.78
CA CYS A 529 24.64 -16.30 -21.23
C CYS A 529 25.91 -15.69 -21.86
N GLU A 530 26.62 -16.46 -22.69
CA GLU A 530 27.79 -15.97 -23.45
C GLU A 530 27.43 -14.76 -24.34
N ASP A 531 26.24 -14.74 -24.94
CA ASP A 531 25.84 -13.65 -25.84
C ASP A 531 25.75 -12.28 -25.16
N LEU A 532 25.44 -12.24 -23.85
CA LEU A 532 25.40 -11.00 -23.07
C LEU A 532 26.79 -10.58 -22.56
N ARG A 533 27.77 -11.50 -22.58
CA ARG A 533 29.18 -11.22 -22.28
C ARG A 533 30.01 -10.80 -23.51
N LYS A 534 29.44 -10.83 -24.72
CA LYS A 534 30.13 -10.41 -25.94
C LYS A 534 30.32 -8.89 -25.93
N GLY A 535 31.56 -8.45 -26.15
CA GLY A 535 31.90 -7.04 -26.22
C GLY A 535 31.13 -6.32 -27.34
N LEU A 536 30.76 -5.06 -27.08
CA LEU A 536 30.09 -4.20 -28.06
C LEU A 536 30.94 -4.05 -29.34
N PRO A 537 30.32 -3.83 -30.52
CA PRO A 537 31.07 -3.52 -31.74
C PRO A 537 31.98 -2.31 -31.53
N ILE A 538 33.27 -2.43 -31.89
CA ILE A 538 34.32 -1.44 -31.54
C ILE A 538 33.96 0.01 -31.94
N ASN A 539 33.19 0.19 -33.02
CA ASN A 539 32.79 1.49 -33.54
C ASN A 539 31.32 1.88 -33.24
N TYR A 540 30.64 1.26 -32.27
CA TYR A 540 29.20 1.51 -32.04
C TYR A 540 28.83 2.99 -31.81
N LEU A 541 29.73 3.77 -31.21
CA LEU A 541 29.58 5.21 -31.00
C LEU A 541 29.46 6.04 -32.30
N SER A 542 29.78 5.48 -33.48
CA SER A 542 29.62 6.15 -34.78
C SER A 542 28.28 5.88 -35.48
N TYR A 543 27.32 5.22 -34.81
CA TYR A 543 25.95 4.99 -35.30
C TYR A 543 24.89 4.77 -34.19
N ALA A 544 25.31 4.65 -32.92
CA ALA A 544 24.46 4.66 -31.74
C ALA A 544 24.60 5.98 -30.94
N GLY A 545 23.74 6.18 -29.93
CA GLY A 545 23.68 7.41 -29.13
C GLY A 545 22.87 8.53 -29.79
N ILE A 546 22.70 9.65 -29.07
CA ILE A 546 21.81 10.77 -29.42
C ILE A 546 22.23 11.43 -30.75
N ALA A 547 23.52 11.72 -30.94
CA ALA A 547 24.05 12.30 -32.17
C ALA A 547 23.91 11.40 -33.43
N ASN A 548 23.41 10.18 -33.26
CA ASN A 548 23.08 9.24 -34.33
C ASN A 548 21.62 8.76 -34.24
N SER A 549 20.71 9.50 -33.58
CA SER A 549 19.30 9.11 -33.38
C SER A 549 18.62 8.70 -34.69
N ASP A 550 18.86 9.50 -35.72
CA ASP A 550 18.16 9.50 -37.01
C ASP A 550 18.93 8.72 -38.10
N ASN A 551 20.03 8.06 -37.73
CA ASN A 551 20.89 7.30 -38.62
C ASN A 551 20.22 5.98 -39.02
N ASP A 552 19.59 5.91 -40.20
CA ASP A 552 18.92 4.70 -40.71
C ASP A 552 19.86 3.60 -41.21
N GLY A 553 21.19 3.82 -41.11
CA GLY A 553 22.22 2.95 -41.63
C GLY A 553 22.18 1.54 -41.03
N ALA A 554 22.41 0.53 -41.89
CA ALA A 554 22.30 -0.89 -41.55
C ALA A 554 23.13 -1.34 -40.32
N ALA A 555 24.19 -0.60 -39.94
CA ALA A 555 24.95 -0.82 -38.71
C ALA A 555 24.10 -0.55 -37.45
N ARG A 556 23.37 0.57 -37.40
CA ARG A 556 22.44 0.88 -36.31
C ARG A 556 21.29 -0.11 -36.29
N THR A 557 20.66 -0.38 -37.42
CA THR A 557 19.54 -1.33 -37.52
C THR A 557 19.92 -2.73 -37.02
N LYS A 558 21.11 -3.21 -37.37
CA LYS A 558 21.66 -4.47 -36.83
C LYS A 558 21.96 -4.38 -35.33
N PHE A 559 22.51 -3.26 -34.85
CA PHE A 559 22.78 -3.06 -33.42
C PHE A 559 21.50 -3.06 -32.59
N MET A 560 20.48 -2.30 -32.97
CA MET A 560 19.19 -2.23 -32.28
C MET A 560 18.49 -3.61 -32.25
N SER A 561 18.45 -4.32 -33.38
CA SER A 561 17.90 -5.69 -33.44
C SER A 561 18.71 -6.70 -32.60
N THR A 562 20.02 -6.48 -32.43
CA THR A 562 20.83 -7.29 -31.51
C THR A 562 20.47 -6.99 -30.05
N VAL A 563 20.32 -5.72 -29.67
CA VAL A 563 19.90 -5.33 -28.31
C VAL A 563 18.51 -5.86 -27.99
N GLU A 564 17.54 -5.71 -28.89
CA GLU A 564 16.18 -6.25 -28.79
C GLU A 564 16.20 -7.78 -28.57
N SER A 565 16.97 -8.52 -29.39
CA SER A 565 17.11 -9.97 -29.27
C SER A 565 17.78 -10.41 -27.95
N LEU A 566 18.68 -9.59 -27.40
CA LEU A 566 19.31 -9.84 -26.10
C LEU A 566 18.36 -9.53 -24.93
N MET A 567 17.61 -8.42 -24.98
CA MET A 567 16.57 -8.10 -23.99
C MET A 567 15.50 -9.20 -23.95
N GLY A 568 15.08 -9.72 -25.12
CA GLY A 568 14.15 -10.85 -25.21
C GLY A 568 14.63 -12.15 -24.55
N LYS A 569 15.94 -12.32 -24.29
CA LYS A 569 16.47 -13.48 -23.55
C LYS A 569 16.33 -13.33 -22.03
N LEU A 570 16.24 -12.11 -21.49
CA LEU A 570 16.25 -11.86 -20.05
C LEU A 570 15.11 -12.56 -19.30
N PHE A 571 13.95 -12.77 -19.94
CA PHE A 571 12.84 -13.51 -19.35
C PHE A 571 13.20 -14.97 -18.99
N THR A 572 14.13 -15.59 -19.72
CA THR A 572 14.64 -16.95 -19.41
C THR A 572 15.38 -17.00 -18.07
N TYR A 573 15.91 -15.86 -17.62
CA TYR A 573 16.71 -15.71 -16.41
C TYR A 573 15.98 -14.92 -15.31
N ALA A 574 14.68 -14.63 -15.49
CA ALA A 574 13.92 -13.75 -14.61
C ALA A 574 13.52 -14.45 -13.30
N PRO A 575 14.04 -14.04 -12.13
CA PRO A 575 13.67 -14.63 -10.85
C PRO A 575 12.37 -13.99 -10.34
N VAL A 576 11.26 -14.30 -11.01
CA VAL A 576 9.96 -13.65 -10.78
C VAL A 576 9.51 -13.82 -9.34
N ASP A 577 9.62 -15.01 -8.75
CA ASP A 577 9.20 -15.28 -7.38
C ASP A 577 9.99 -14.45 -6.36
N ALA A 578 11.32 -14.33 -6.52
CA ALA A 578 12.15 -13.47 -5.68
C ALA A 578 11.81 -11.97 -5.84
N GLY A 579 11.39 -11.54 -7.04
CA GLY A 579 10.84 -10.20 -7.25
C GLY A 579 9.53 -9.98 -6.48
N VAL A 580 8.66 -10.99 -6.44
CA VAL A 580 7.42 -10.97 -5.64
C VAL A 580 7.73 -11.04 -4.14
N ASP A 581 8.79 -11.74 -3.71
CA ASP A 581 9.27 -11.74 -2.32
C ASP A 581 9.76 -10.35 -1.90
N GLN A 582 10.50 -9.63 -2.75
CA GLN A 582 10.93 -8.26 -2.46
C GLN A 582 9.75 -7.25 -2.45
N MET A 583 8.74 -7.44 -3.29
CA MET A 583 7.47 -6.71 -3.18
C MET A 583 6.73 -7.06 -1.86
N GLY A 584 6.78 -8.32 -1.44
CA GLY A 584 6.23 -8.80 -0.17
C GLY A 584 6.96 -8.26 1.07
N LYS A 585 8.30 -8.19 1.04
CA LYS A 585 9.13 -7.54 2.07
C LYS A 585 8.73 -6.08 2.25
N ARG A 586 8.62 -5.34 1.15
CA ARG A 586 8.12 -3.95 1.16
C ARG A 586 6.72 -3.86 1.79
N LEU A 587 5.80 -4.74 1.39
CA LEU A 587 4.45 -4.80 1.98
C LEU A 587 4.47 -5.07 3.49
N MET A 588 5.37 -5.92 4.00
CA MET A 588 5.48 -6.16 5.45
C MET A 588 5.92 -4.91 6.21
N HIS A 589 6.77 -4.07 5.63
CA HIS A 589 7.20 -2.79 6.23
C HIS A 589 6.12 -1.71 6.15
N ASP A 590 5.44 -1.60 5.00
CA ASP A 590 4.45 -0.55 4.73
C ASP A 590 3.09 -0.79 5.43
N SER A 591 2.75 -2.05 5.72
CA SER A 591 1.44 -2.43 6.29
C SER A 591 1.20 -1.85 7.69
N LEU A 592 -0.07 -1.55 7.99
CA LEU A 592 -0.48 -1.36 9.38
C LEU A 592 -0.41 -2.70 10.15
N PRO A 593 -0.17 -2.69 11.47
CA PRO A 593 -0.27 -3.90 12.28
C PRO A 593 -1.68 -4.50 12.19
N PRO A 594 -1.83 -5.84 12.21
CA PRO A 594 -3.13 -6.49 12.23
C PRO A 594 -4.01 -6.03 13.38
N TYR A 595 -5.18 -5.50 13.06
CA TYR A 595 -6.23 -5.31 14.08
C TYR A 595 -6.72 -6.67 14.57
N LEU A 596 -6.65 -6.90 15.88
CA LEU A 596 -7.17 -8.10 16.54
C LEU A 596 -8.45 -7.80 17.32
N THR A 597 -9.41 -8.73 17.27
CA THR A 597 -10.55 -8.70 18.19
C THR A 597 -10.12 -9.18 19.59
N PRO A 598 -10.84 -8.83 20.68
CA PRO A 598 -10.51 -9.32 22.02
C PRO A 598 -10.47 -10.86 22.18
N ARG A 599 -11.17 -11.62 21.30
CA ARG A 599 -11.06 -13.09 21.27
C ARG A 599 -9.78 -13.58 20.60
N GLU A 600 -9.17 -12.79 19.72
CA GLU A 600 -7.89 -13.13 19.07
C GLU A 600 -6.69 -12.70 19.92
N VAL A 601 -6.77 -11.55 20.59
CA VAL A 601 -5.79 -11.10 21.59
C VAL A 601 -5.60 -12.17 22.68
N ASN A 602 -6.70 -12.71 23.22
CA ASN A 602 -6.68 -13.79 24.21
C ASN A 602 -6.27 -15.17 23.63
N ARG A 603 -5.71 -15.23 22.41
CA ARG A 603 -5.25 -16.47 21.73
C ARG A 603 -3.89 -16.27 21.03
N CYS A 604 -3.18 -15.19 21.35
CA CYS A 604 -1.81 -14.95 20.95
C CYS A 604 -1.02 -14.35 22.14
N VAL A 605 0.30 -14.23 21.99
CA VAL A 605 1.21 -13.71 23.03
C VAL A 605 0.90 -12.28 23.52
N GLU A 606 0.01 -11.54 22.84
CA GLU A 606 -0.42 -10.20 23.25
C GLU A 606 -1.38 -10.19 24.46
N GLY A 607 -2.16 -11.27 24.66
CA GLY A 607 -3.18 -11.34 25.70
C GLY A 607 -3.24 -12.64 26.50
N ASP A 608 -2.47 -13.66 26.09
CA ASP A 608 -2.36 -14.94 26.79
C ASP A 608 -0.94 -15.16 27.34
N GLY A 609 -0.82 -16.06 28.31
CA GLY A 609 0.43 -16.33 29.05
C GLY A 609 0.63 -15.49 30.31
N GLU A 610 1.88 -15.46 30.76
CA GLU A 610 2.33 -15.00 32.07
C GLU A 610 1.94 -13.55 32.38
N LYS A 611 1.36 -13.34 33.57
CA LYS A 611 0.96 -12.02 34.05
C LYS A 611 1.17 -11.86 35.55
N TRP A 612 1.50 -10.65 35.99
CA TRP A 612 1.67 -10.33 37.41
C TRP A 612 0.32 -10.28 38.14
N SER A 613 0.10 -11.17 39.09
CA SER A 613 -1.05 -11.12 39.99
C SER A 613 -0.76 -10.21 41.17
N ALA A 614 -1.32 -8.99 41.14
CA ALA A 614 -1.26 -8.07 42.29
C ALA A 614 -1.92 -8.64 43.57
N THR A 615 -2.78 -9.68 43.44
CA THR A 615 -3.42 -10.35 44.60
C THR A 615 -2.54 -11.46 45.17
N LYS A 616 -1.94 -12.33 44.34
CA LYS A 616 -1.03 -13.40 44.79
C LYS A 616 0.43 -12.93 44.99
N GLN A 617 0.79 -11.72 44.54
CA GLN A 617 2.16 -11.16 44.54
C GLN A 617 3.19 -12.08 43.84
N THR A 618 2.75 -12.72 42.75
CA THR A 618 3.56 -13.59 41.90
C THR A 618 3.09 -13.48 40.44
N VAL A 619 3.93 -13.94 39.51
CA VAL A 619 3.48 -14.30 38.16
C VAL A 619 2.48 -15.46 38.25
N VAL A 620 1.43 -15.41 37.44
CA VAL A 620 0.40 -16.44 37.25
C VAL A 620 0.09 -16.58 35.75
N ASN A 621 -0.73 -17.57 35.39
CA ASN A 621 -1.09 -17.95 34.03
C ASN A 621 0.12 -18.39 33.20
N ARG A 622 1.03 -19.17 33.81
CA ARG A 622 2.07 -19.87 33.04
C ARG A 622 1.41 -20.92 32.16
N VAL A 623 1.62 -20.79 30.86
CA VAL A 623 1.09 -21.65 29.81
C VAL A 623 2.23 -22.14 28.92
N GLU A 624 2.07 -23.30 28.31
CA GLU A 624 3.06 -23.87 27.40
C GLU A 624 2.31 -24.41 26.18
N ILE A 625 2.82 -24.18 24.97
CA ILE A 625 2.25 -24.77 23.76
C ILE A 625 2.62 -26.26 23.75
N ASP A 626 1.63 -27.13 23.79
CA ASP A 626 1.84 -28.58 23.75
C ASP A 626 1.79 -29.13 22.30
N PRO A 627 2.23 -30.38 22.05
CA PRO A 627 2.15 -30.97 20.72
C PRO A 627 0.72 -31.11 20.18
N GLN A 628 -0.30 -31.15 21.03
CA GLN A 628 -1.70 -31.27 20.63
C GLN A 628 -2.33 -29.92 20.21
N THR A 629 -1.71 -28.81 20.59
CA THR A 629 -2.23 -27.45 20.47
C THR A 629 -2.42 -27.08 19.00
N GLU A 630 -3.64 -26.65 18.66
CA GLU A 630 -4.02 -26.26 17.30
C GLU A 630 -3.72 -24.78 17.05
N ILE A 631 -2.80 -24.51 16.11
CA ILE A 631 -2.25 -23.20 15.75
C ILE A 631 -2.54 -22.82 14.28
N ARG A 632 -2.52 -21.53 13.96
CA ARG A 632 -2.52 -20.97 12.59
C ARG A 632 -1.76 -19.65 12.53
N LEU A 633 -1.41 -19.15 11.35
CA LEU A 633 -0.98 -17.75 11.18
C LEU A 633 -2.06 -16.79 11.69
N LEU A 634 -1.64 -15.65 12.24
CA LEU A 634 -2.52 -14.62 12.78
C LEU A 634 -3.46 -14.04 11.70
N ARG A 635 -2.89 -13.74 10.53
CA ARG A 635 -3.56 -13.26 9.30
C ARG A 635 -2.96 -13.97 8.08
N ALA A 636 -3.52 -13.74 6.88
CA ALA A 636 -2.93 -14.25 5.64
C ALA A 636 -1.65 -13.49 5.29
N ASN A 637 -1.70 -12.15 5.39
CA ASN A 637 -0.61 -11.27 4.97
C ASN A 637 0.10 -10.64 6.19
N CYS A 638 0.26 -11.41 7.28
CA CYS A 638 1.01 -10.95 8.47
C CYS A 638 2.52 -11.23 8.40
N MET A 639 2.96 -12.10 7.47
CA MET A 639 4.36 -12.44 7.26
C MET A 639 4.69 -12.72 5.80
N ARG A 640 5.97 -12.56 5.42
CA ARG A 640 6.55 -13.02 4.16
C ARG A 640 7.87 -13.72 4.42
N LEU A 641 7.99 -14.96 3.94
CA LEU A 641 9.25 -15.69 3.86
C LEU A 641 10.08 -15.15 2.69
N VAL A 642 11.35 -14.83 2.92
CA VAL A 642 12.28 -14.24 1.94
C VAL A 642 13.67 -14.83 2.14
N THR A 643 14.33 -15.23 1.05
CA THR A 643 15.75 -15.60 1.06
C THR A 643 16.61 -14.38 0.73
N GLU A 644 17.69 -14.15 1.48
CA GLU A 644 18.63 -13.04 1.26
C GLU A 644 20.07 -13.53 1.40
N GLU A 645 21.02 -12.92 0.68
CA GLU A 645 22.46 -13.17 0.88
C GLU A 645 22.93 -12.41 2.13
N ASP A 646 23.56 -13.11 3.08
CA ASP A 646 24.15 -12.45 4.25
C ASP A 646 25.42 -11.66 3.88
N ALA A 647 25.51 -10.43 4.38
CA ALA A 647 26.52 -9.46 3.96
C ALA A 647 27.93 -9.73 4.54
N GLU A 648 28.09 -10.57 5.57
CA GLU A 648 29.39 -10.93 6.13
C GLU A 648 29.92 -12.28 5.62
N SER A 649 29.03 -13.26 5.43
CA SER A 649 29.36 -14.63 5.04
C SER A 649 29.22 -14.94 3.55
N GLY A 650 28.29 -14.26 2.85
CA GLY A 650 27.87 -14.62 1.49
C GLY A 650 27.07 -15.93 1.43
N GLU A 651 26.50 -16.39 2.55
CA GLU A 651 25.60 -17.54 2.59
C GLU A 651 24.13 -17.07 2.59
N ASP A 652 23.25 -17.81 1.91
CA ASP A 652 21.83 -17.48 1.82
C ASP A 652 21.08 -17.73 3.16
N VAL A 653 20.77 -16.66 3.89
CA VAL A 653 19.89 -16.68 5.07
C VAL A 653 18.42 -16.62 4.70
N LEU A 654 17.56 -17.12 5.59
CA LEU A 654 16.12 -17.21 5.39
C LEU A 654 15.38 -16.41 6.46
N ARG A 655 14.60 -15.41 6.04
CA ARG A 655 13.97 -14.42 6.92
C ARG A 655 12.46 -14.38 6.75
N ILE A 656 11.75 -14.33 7.87
CA ILE A 656 10.32 -14.12 7.98
C ILE A 656 10.12 -12.65 8.30
N TYR A 657 9.92 -11.81 7.29
CA TYR A 657 9.50 -10.42 7.48
C TYR A 657 8.05 -10.39 7.97
N HIS A 658 7.68 -9.47 8.86
CA HIS A 658 6.34 -9.43 9.44
C HIS A 658 5.84 -8.01 9.76
N ASN A 659 4.53 -7.80 9.69
CA ASN A 659 3.88 -6.52 10.02
C ASN A 659 3.28 -6.45 11.43
N VAL A 660 3.38 -7.53 12.22
CA VAL A 660 2.66 -7.66 13.51
C VAL A 660 3.11 -6.71 14.61
N ASP A 661 4.35 -6.22 14.52
CA ASP A 661 4.98 -5.26 15.44
C ASP A 661 5.12 -3.85 14.84
N ASN A 662 4.61 -3.62 13.62
CA ASN A 662 4.59 -2.29 13.02
C ASN A 662 3.76 -1.34 13.89
N THR A 663 4.14 -0.07 13.95
CA THR A 663 3.30 0.93 14.62
C THR A 663 2.13 1.36 13.72
N ARG A 664 1.16 2.10 14.28
CA ARG A 664 0.05 2.67 13.51
C ARG A 664 0.40 3.98 12.81
N GLN A 665 1.65 4.42 12.86
CA GLN A 665 2.21 5.50 12.04
C GLN A 665 3.08 4.85 10.95
N PHE A 666 2.90 5.27 9.70
CA PHE A 666 3.65 4.75 8.57
C PHE A 666 5.17 4.92 8.80
N ARG A 667 5.93 3.82 8.61
CA ARG A 667 7.39 3.75 8.75
C ARG A 667 7.99 4.48 9.96
N GLU A 668 7.30 4.43 11.11
CA GLU A 668 7.87 4.93 12.38
C GLU A 668 9.07 4.11 12.86
N VAL A 669 9.15 2.84 12.43
CA VAL A 669 10.38 2.05 12.47
C VAL A 669 11.01 2.08 11.08
N GLU A 670 12.24 2.57 10.99
CA GLU A 670 12.98 2.77 9.75
C GLU A 670 13.26 1.45 9.01
N GLU A 671 13.59 0.39 9.75
CA GLU A 671 13.95 -0.93 9.19
C GLU A 671 12.79 -1.95 9.27
N PRO A 672 12.55 -2.75 8.22
CA PRO A 672 11.54 -3.83 8.24
C PRO A 672 11.85 -4.88 9.33
N GLN A 673 10.83 -5.26 10.10
CA GLN A 673 10.99 -6.26 11.18
C GLN A 673 10.98 -7.69 10.62
N PHE A 674 11.86 -8.56 11.12
CA PHE A 674 11.99 -9.94 10.69
C PHE A 674 12.47 -10.92 11.77
N VAL A 675 12.23 -12.21 11.51
CA VAL A 675 12.81 -13.35 12.24
C VAL A 675 13.67 -14.16 11.28
N GLU A 676 14.94 -14.38 11.61
CA GLU A 676 15.80 -15.32 10.87
C GLU A 676 15.54 -16.75 11.33
N ILE A 677 15.45 -17.71 10.40
CA ILE A 677 15.19 -19.12 10.70
C ILE A 677 16.16 -20.06 9.96
N ASP A 678 16.45 -21.20 10.58
CA ASP A 678 17.19 -22.28 9.92
C ASP A 678 16.39 -22.81 8.72
N ARG A 679 17.09 -23.06 7.60
CA ARG A 679 16.47 -23.54 6.35
C ARG A 679 15.65 -24.83 6.52
N ASP A 680 16.06 -25.70 7.43
CA ASP A 680 15.36 -26.96 7.73
C ASP A 680 13.99 -26.73 8.39
N LEU A 681 13.72 -25.55 8.97
CA LEU A 681 12.43 -25.17 9.57
C LEU A 681 11.43 -24.58 8.55
N ALA A 682 11.89 -24.20 7.35
CA ALA A 682 11.07 -23.57 6.32
C ALA A 682 9.76 -24.32 5.97
N PRO A 683 9.74 -25.68 5.86
CA PRO A 683 8.53 -26.42 5.53
C PRO A 683 7.38 -26.22 6.52
N ALA A 684 7.67 -25.89 7.78
CA ALA A 684 6.64 -25.58 8.78
C ALA A 684 5.98 -24.22 8.52
N VAL A 685 6.75 -23.20 8.11
CA VAL A 685 6.26 -21.86 7.77
C VAL A 685 5.43 -21.92 6.48
N GLU A 686 5.94 -22.61 5.47
CA GLU A 686 5.22 -22.90 4.22
C GLU A 686 3.89 -23.63 4.50
N ALA A 687 3.90 -24.64 5.38
CA ALA A 687 2.67 -25.35 5.75
C ALA A 687 1.66 -24.42 6.44
N LEU A 688 2.09 -23.61 7.42
CA LEU A 688 1.23 -22.65 8.12
C LEU A 688 0.62 -21.62 7.17
N GLN A 689 1.35 -21.17 6.15
CA GLN A 689 0.84 -20.29 5.10
C GLN A 689 -0.19 -20.99 4.20
N ASN A 690 0.12 -22.22 3.73
CA ASN A 690 -0.72 -22.96 2.80
C ASN A 690 -2.04 -23.48 3.41
N ILE A 691 -2.12 -23.71 4.73
CA ILE A 691 -3.36 -24.15 5.38
C ILE A 691 -4.33 -23.02 5.75
N TYR A 692 -3.87 -21.76 5.78
CA TYR A 692 -4.63 -20.64 6.32
C TYR A 692 -6.01 -20.48 5.66
N PRO A 693 -7.11 -20.23 6.40
CA PRO A 693 -7.21 -19.93 7.84
C PRO A 693 -7.40 -21.16 8.75
N ASN A 694 -7.19 -22.37 8.25
CA ASN A 694 -7.34 -23.58 9.05
C ASN A 694 -6.21 -23.69 10.09
N PHE A 695 -6.50 -24.37 11.20
CA PHE A 695 -5.49 -24.68 12.21
C PHE A 695 -4.90 -26.08 11.97
N ILE A 696 -3.62 -26.24 12.28
CA ILE A 696 -2.90 -27.51 12.38
C ILE A 696 -2.43 -27.71 13.82
N LYS A 697 -2.27 -28.95 14.28
CA LYS A 697 -1.59 -29.18 15.57
C LYS A 697 -0.08 -28.96 15.42
N ALA A 698 0.58 -28.48 16.47
CA ALA A 698 2.05 -28.40 16.52
C ALA A 698 2.74 -29.75 16.16
N GLU A 699 2.22 -30.89 16.66
CA GLU A 699 2.76 -32.23 16.33
C GLU A 699 2.72 -32.58 14.84
N ASN A 700 1.87 -31.93 14.03
CA ASN A 700 1.60 -32.27 12.64
C ASN A 700 2.33 -31.37 11.61
N LEU A 701 3.18 -30.45 12.06
CA LEU A 701 4.04 -29.68 11.16
C LEU A 701 5.06 -30.59 10.43
N PRO A 702 5.37 -30.36 9.14
CA PRO A 702 6.15 -31.27 8.31
C PRO A 702 7.68 -31.17 8.50
N LEU A 703 8.13 -31.26 9.75
CA LEU A 703 9.55 -31.39 10.15
C LEU A 703 9.82 -32.80 10.70
N GLU A 704 11.07 -33.28 10.77
CA GLU A 704 11.35 -34.66 11.18
C GLU A 704 11.21 -34.85 12.71
N GLY A 705 11.86 -34.02 13.50
CA GLY A 705 11.87 -34.07 14.96
C GLY A 705 10.68 -33.33 15.61
N LEU A 706 10.23 -33.80 16.78
CA LEU A 706 9.23 -33.06 17.57
C LEU A 706 9.82 -31.75 18.10
N ASP A 707 11.08 -31.78 18.56
CA ASP A 707 11.76 -30.61 19.14
C ASP A 707 11.89 -29.47 18.12
N GLU A 708 12.10 -29.79 16.84
CA GLU A 708 12.11 -28.85 15.71
C GLU A 708 10.73 -28.19 15.50
N ARG A 709 9.65 -29.00 15.55
CA ARG A 709 8.27 -28.51 15.46
C ARG A 709 7.94 -27.59 16.64
N MET A 710 8.32 -27.95 17.86
CA MET A 710 8.06 -27.11 19.03
C MET A 710 8.90 -25.83 19.01
N ARG A 711 10.16 -25.89 18.56
CA ARG A 711 11.02 -24.70 18.40
C ARG A 711 10.41 -23.69 17.44
N VAL A 712 10.10 -24.07 16.20
CA VAL A 712 9.54 -23.13 15.21
C VAL A 712 8.17 -22.57 15.66
N VAL A 713 7.39 -23.34 16.42
CA VAL A 713 6.11 -22.87 16.99
C VAL A 713 6.34 -21.86 18.10
N GLN A 714 7.30 -22.08 19.00
CA GLN A 714 7.68 -21.10 20.02
C GLN A 714 8.24 -19.82 19.39
N ASP A 715 9.18 -19.96 18.43
CA ASP A 715 9.78 -18.85 17.70
C ASP A 715 8.71 -17.96 17.03
N LEU A 716 7.68 -18.55 16.41
CA LEU A 716 6.57 -17.82 15.77
C LEU A 716 5.53 -17.28 16.76
N TRP A 717 5.32 -17.94 17.91
CA TRP A 717 4.41 -17.47 18.96
C TRP A 717 4.95 -16.21 19.64
N GLU A 718 6.25 -16.20 19.98
CA GLU A 718 6.90 -15.08 20.66
C GLU A 718 6.90 -13.79 19.83
N ARG A 719 6.98 -13.89 18.49
CA ARG A 719 6.79 -12.74 17.59
C ARG A 719 5.34 -12.57 17.11
N LYS A 720 4.33 -13.11 17.80
CA LYS A 720 2.89 -12.88 17.51
C LYS A 720 2.44 -13.33 16.09
N VAL A 721 3.27 -14.04 15.33
CA VAL A 721 2.99 -14.44 13.92
C VAL A 721 1.91 -15.53 13.85
N ILE A 722 1.80 -16.36 14.87
CA ILE A 722 0.76 -17.39 15.02
C ILE A 722 -0.20 -17.10 16.18
N MET A 723 -1.33 -17.81 16.17
CA MET A 723 -2.31 -17.83 17.24
C MET A 723 -2.93 -19.22 17.43
N THR A 724 -3.40 -19.52 18.64
CA THR A 724 -4.04 -20.79 19.02
C THR A 724 -5.54 -20.80 18.72
N ARG A 725 -6.15 -22.00 18.70
CA ARG A 725 -7.59 -22.15 18.45
C ARG A 725 -8.46 -21.63 19.60
N GLU A 726 -8.07 -21.95 20.83
CA GLU A 726 -8.65 -21.45 22.08
C GLU A 726 -7.47 -20.97 22.96
N PRO A 727 -7.71 -20.18 24.03
CA PRO A 727 -6.65 -19.77 24.95
C PRO A 727 -5.95 -21.00 25.56
N LEU A 728 -4.67 -20.88 25.87
CA LEU A 728 -3.90 -21.95 26.49
C LEU A 728 -4.34 -22.14 27.95
N GLU A 729 -4.35 -23.39 28.41
CA GLU A 729 -4.70 -23.70 29.80
C GLU A 729 -3.46 -23.56 30.69
N SER A 730 -3.58 -22.85 31.81
CA SER A 730 -2.50 -22.77 32.78
C SER A 730 -2.45 -24.03 33.62
N HIS A 731 -1.30 -24.72 33.59
CA HIS A 731 -1.08 -26.00 34.27
C HIS A 731 -0.22 -25.87 35.54
N TYR A 732 0.18 -24.64 35.91
CA TYR A 732 1.15 -24.38 36.98
C TYR A 732 0.68 -23.36 38.04
N ASP A 733 -0.56 -22.85 37.94
CA ASP A 733 -1.14 -21.86 38.87
C ASP A 733 -1.64 -22.46 40.21
N ASP A 734 -1.52 -23.78 40.38
CA ASP A 734 -1.87 -24.55 41.59
C ASP A 734 -0.88 -24.31 42.75
N VAL A 735 -0.86 -23.08 43.25
CA VAL A 735 -0.33 -22.72 44.56
C VAL A 735 -1.34 -21.81 45.28
N ASP A 736 -2.15 -22.43 46.15
CA ASP A 736 -3.21 -21.90 47.03
C ASP A 736 -4.43 -21.18 46.38
#